data_AF-A0A2P8B2U3-F1
#
_entry.id   AF-A0A2P8B2U3-F1
#
_cell.length_a   1.000
_cell.length_b   1.000
_cell.length_c   1.000
_cell.angle_alpha   90.00
_cell.angle_beta   90.00
_cell.angle_gamma   90.00
#
_symmetry.space_group_name_H-M   'P 1'
#
loop_
_entity.id
_entity.type
_entity.pdbx_description
1 polymer ?
#
loop_
_entity_poly.entity_id
_entity_poly.type
_entity_poly.pdbx_seq_one_letter_code
_entity_poly.pdbx_strand_id
1 'polypeptide(L)'
;MTRAERMSQHLNRALHELFAADERAWLLGEDVVDPYGGAFKVTQGLSTAYPDRVLSTPLSENGITGIAGGLALCGDTVIVEIMFGDFVGLAFDPIINFLTKSVAMYGEHTPMRVVIRCPVGGGRGYGPTHSQSVQKHFIGIPHLALFELSPLHDAADVLAAALRRGEPSMLFEDKILYTQRRYVDNRVDDRLAFELLGADRNWARVYDPAAAAAPTLVIAPGGAANRAIAAARKAWEQGHNVEVLVPARLYPFDVDGVLGLLDGADGVIVAEESTAGGTWGSEVATRLYAAAWPLLRRPIELVSSAASIIPSAPHLERAVLLSADTILERIMHRATGESAASGAASRDRAAPSWQTPGTAPVSSTGSPLTRLRQARAVEQGVAVSVPKLNNNDDSYVLLEWLVPAGATVEIGQVIAAVETSKAIEELAATHAGVLRQDLAAGADCVPGSTIGYILSAGAFPAAAPPVAEPSVVTQPALPGRPLPPSQRRIADVVATSHREIPVAFTAVRVDVTVALAYARRAADETGADVSLTEVVIAAVARLHEQFPALYAQLTGDGRVIEAAQPSVGLTVDVGTGLFLPVIRDAAKLDLGDLADTVVELRMKALRNRLREDDMAGMNFLVALNNTPGVIYAQPIIPPGVTCALSVPDVHREVVLDVGGEVRERMMADLGLAYDHRLVNGAQAGAYLAALSVALQR
;
A
#
# COMPACT_ATOMS: atom_id res chain seq x y z
N MET A 1 -2.55 38.34 -2.20
CA MET A 1 -2.73 36.90 -2.51
C MET A 1 -2.79 36.17 -1.19
N THR A 2 -3.89 35.49 -0.84
CA THR A 2 -4.09 34.83 0.47
C THR A 2 -3.74 33.34 0.48
N ARG A 3 -2.99 32.86 -0.52
CA ARG A 3 -2.73 31.43 -0.78
C ARG A 3 -1.26 31.18 -1.06
N ALA A 4 -0.67 30.27 -0.28
CA ALA A 4 0.75 29.94 -0.33
C ALA A 4 1.03 28.72 -1.25
N GLU A 5 2.03 27.90 -0.91
CA GLU A 5 2.38 26.64 -1.58
C GLU A 5 1.23 25.62 -1.62
N ARG A 6 1.36 24.56 -2.45
CA ARG A 6 0.40 23.45 -2.49
C ARG A 6 0.53 22.59 -1.23
N MET A 7 -0.54 21.94 -0.78
CA MET A 7 -0.50 21.10 0.44
C MET A 7 0.50 19.94 0.34
N SER A 8 0.68 19.33 -0.84
CA SER A 8 1.73 18.30 -1.02
C SER A 8 3.13 18.85 -0.81
N GLN A 9 3.44 20.03 -1.36
CA GLN A 9 4.71 20.73 -1.18
C GLN A 9 4.91 21.16 0.29
N HIS A 10 3.84 21.59 0.95
CA HIS A 10 3.88 21.99 2.35
C HIS A 10 4.22 20.82 3.28
N LEU A 11 3.59 19.65 3.06
CA LEU A 11 3.87 18.43 3.81
C LEU A 11 5.25 17.85 3.48
N ASN A 12 5.65 17.87 2.20
CA ASN A 12 7.01 17.51 1.77
C ASN A 12 8.06 18.32 2.55
N ARG A 13 7.90 19.66 2.60
CA ARG A 13 8.80 20.53 3.37
C ARG A 13 8.82 20.18 4.86
N ALA A 14 7.66 19.92 5.47
CA ALA A 14 7.57 19.51 6.86
C ALA A 14 8.28 18.15 7.15
N LEU A 15 8.25 17.21 6.19
CA LEU A 15 9.03 15.97 6.28
C LEU A 15 10.54 16.23 6.16
N HIS A 16 10.98 17.10 5.25
CA HIS A 16 12.38 17.53 5.17
C HIS A 16 12.85 18.23 6.45
N GLU A 17 12.03 19.11 7.03
CA GLU A 17 12.30 19.78 8.32
C GLU A 17 12.44 18.76 9.46
N LEU A 18 11.55 17.76 9.54
CA LEU A 18 11.64 16.67 10.51
C LEU A 18 12.94 15.87 10.36
N PHE A 19 13.30 15.47 9.14
CA PHE A 19 14.50 14.66 8.88
C PHE A 19 15.81 15.43 9.08
N ALA A 20 15.80 16.75 8.92
CA ALA A 20 16.91 17.62 9.26
C ALA A 20 17.05 17.84 10.77
N ALA A 21 15.96 17.78 11.53
CA ALA A 21 15.94 17.98 12.98
C ALA A 21 16.19 16.70 13.79
N ASP A 22 15.83 15.53 13.25
CA ASP A 22 15.96 14.22 13.91
C ASP A 22 16.76 13.25 13.03
N GLU A 23 18.01 12.97 13.42
CA GLU A 23 18.88 11.97 12.77
C GLU A 23 18.33 10.54 12.90
N ARG A 24 17.43 10.30 13.86
CA ARG A 24 16.76 9.02 14.12
C ARG A 24 15.39 8.91 13.45
N ALA A 25 15.04 9.86 12.59
CA ALA A 25 13.85 9.77 11.73
C ALA A 25 14.04 8.76 10.60
N TRP A 26 13.04 7.90 10.41
CA TRP A 26 12.89 6.94 9.30
C TRP A 26 11.60 7.20 8.54
N LEU A 27 11.56 6.91 7.24
CA LEU A 27 10.33 6.84 6.45
C LEU A 27 10.30 5.52 5.71
N LEU A 28 9.27 4.73 5.97
CA LEU A 28 9.04 3.42 5.36
C LEU A 28 7.73 3.46 4.59
N GLY A 29 7.72 2.98 3.35
CA GLY A 29 6.50 2.90 2.57
C GLY A 29 6.73 2.35 1.17
N GLU A 30 5.66 2.25 0.39
CA GLU A 30 5.69 1.71 -0.96
C GLU A 30 6.00 2.84 -1.95
N ASP A 31 6.97 2.63 -2.84
CA ASP A 31 7.42 3.58 -3.87
C ASP A 31 7.82 4.99 -3.36
N VAL A 32 8.17 5.12 -2.08
CA VAL A 32 8.54 6.41 -1.43
C VAL A 32 9.91 6.96 -1.86
N VAL A 33 10.66 6.21 -2.66
CA VAL A 33 12.04 6.53 -3.08
C VAL A 33 12.04 7.21 -4.46
N ASP A 34 13.00 8.11 -4.67
CA ASP A 34 13.21 8.85 -5.91
C ASP A 34 13.70 7.91 -7.03
N PRO A 35 13.32 8.13 -8.31
CA PRO A 35 12.58 9.28 -8.83
C PRO A 35 11.06 9.19 -8.67
N TYR A 36 10.53 8.14 -8.05
CA TYR A 36 9.08 8.01 -7.89
C TYR A 36 8.55 8.97 -6.80
N GLY A 37 9.19 9.03 -5.64
CA GLY A 37 8.93 10.05 -4.60
C GLY A 37 7.54 9.96 -3.95
N GLY A 38 7.00 8.74 -3.84
CA GLY A 38 5.66 8.45 -3.33
C GLY A 38 4.55 8.68 -4.36
N ALA A 39 3.44 7.94 -4.22
CA ALA A 39 2.32 7.93 -5.18
C ALA A 39 1.68 9.32 -5.42
N PHE A 40 1.80 10.23 -4.45
CA PHE A 40 1.30 11.61 -4.54
C PHE A 40 2.41 12.68 -4.56
N LYS A 41 3.67 12.27 -4.83
CA LYS A 41 4.86 13.13 -4.85
C LYS A 41 5.16 13.87 -3.53
N VAL A 42 4.64 13.36 -2.41
CA VAL A 42 4.82 13.98 -1.08
C VAL A 42 6.21 13.72 -0.51
N THR A 43 6.84 12.60 -0.85
CA THR A 43 8.18 12.22 -0.39
C THR A 43 9.28 12.49 -1.43
N GLN A 44 8.94 13.15 -2.54
CA GLN A 44 9.87 13.54 -3.60
C GLN A 44 11.07 14.32 -3.04
N GLY A 45 12.28 13.91 -3.42
CA GLY A 45 13.56 14.48 -2.97
C GLY A 45 14.00 14.05 -1.57
N LEU A 46 13.11 13.47 -0.75
CA LEU A 46 13.42 13.10 0.63
C LEU A 46 14.41 11.92 0.68
N SER A 47 14.26 10.94 -0.21
CA SER A 47 15.20 9.81 -0.31
C SER A 47 16.54 10.20 -0.94
N THR A 48 16.54 11.17 -1.86
CA THR A 48 17.78 11.75 -2.38
C THR A 48 18.56 12.47 -1.27
N ALA A 49 17.87 13.15 -0.36
CA ALA A 49 18.49 13.82 0.80
C ALA A 49 18.89 12.85 1.92
N TYR A 50 18.16 11.75 2.10
CA TYR A 50 18.30 10.83 3.24
C TYR A 50 18.20 9.34 2.84
N PRO A 51 19.10 8.84 1.98
CA PRO A 51 18.95 7.54 1.29
C PRO A 51 18.91 6.34 2.24
N ASP A 52 19.69 6.36 3.32
CA ASP A 52 19.73 5.26 4.29
C ASP A 52 18.54 5.25 5.27
N ARG A 53 17.67 6.27 5.22
CA ARG A 53 16.57 6.49 6.18
C ARG A 53 15.18 6.55 5.56
N VAL A 54 15.09 6.78 4.25
CA VAL A 54 13.84 6.78 3.47
C VAL A 54 13.85 5.56 2.56
N LEU A 55 13.15 4.51 2.96
CA LEU A 55 13.28 3.19 2.35
C LEU A 55 11.96 2.76 1.69
N SER A 56 12.06 2.39 0.41
CA SER A 56 10.98 1.69 -0.28
C SER A 56 10.88 0.26 0.25
N THR A 57 9.65 -0.26 0.30
CA THR A 57 9.31 -1.54 0.91
C THR A 57 8.51 -2.42 -0.04
N PRO A 58 8.50 -3.75 0.13
CA PRO A 58 7.55 -4.63 -0.56
C PRO A 58 6.11 -4.25 -0.20
N LEU A 59 5.16 -4.57 -1.09
CA LEU A 59 3.71 -4.40 -0.88
C LEU A 59 3.22 -5.27 0.30
N SER A 60 3.26 -4.72 1.51
CA SER A 60 3.04 -5.45 2.76
C SER A 60 2.89 -4.50 3.95
N GLU A 61 1.76 -3.79 4.01
CA GLU A 61 1.42 -2.78 5.03
C GLU A 61 1.59 -3.32 6.46
N ASN A 62 1.30 -4.60 6.66
CA ASN A 62 1.54 -5.32 7.91
C ASN A 62 3.04 -5.34 8.28
N GLY A 63 3.89 -5.77 7.35
CA GLY A 63 5.34 -5.83 7.53
C GLY A 63 5.98 -4.45 7.70
N ILE A 64 5.56 -3.46 6.91
CA ILE A 64 6.01 -2.06 7.01
C ILE A 64 5.73 -1.53 8.43
N THR A 65 4.50 -1.71 8.90
CA THR A 65 4.06 -1.23 10.22
C THR A 65 4.72 -2.00 11.38
N GLY A 66 4.95 -3.31 11.20
CA GLY A 66 5.69 -4.13 12.15
C GLY A 66 7.16 -3.70 12.30
N ILE A 67 7.84 -3.41 11.19
CA ILE A 67 9.22 -2.89 11.20
C ILE A 67 9.26 -1.51 11.88
N ALA A 68 8.30 -0.63 11.57
CA ALA A 68 8.19 0.68 12.21
C ALA A 68 8.04 0.59 13.74
N GLY A 69 7.26 -0.38 14.23
CA GLY A 69 7.17 -0.63 15.68
C GLY A 69 8.46 -1.16 16.30
N GLY A 70 9.20 -2.01 15.58
CA GLY A 70 10.53 -2.47 16.01
C GLY A 70 11.55 -1.32 16.13
N LEU A 71 11.58 -0.42 15.16
CA LEU A 71 12.42 0.79 15.19
C LEU A 71 12.00 1.75 16.32
N ALA A 72 10.69 1.99 16.49
CA ALA A 72 10.20 2.83 17.58
C ALA A 72 10.57 2.29 18.97
N LEU A 73 10.54 0.96 19.18
CA LEU A 73 11.05 0.32 20.41
C LEU A 73 12.55 0.50 20.61
N CYS A 74 13.34 0.64 19.54
CA CYS A 74 14.76 1.01 19.60
C CYS A 74 15.00 2.51 19.90
N GLY A 75 13.92 3.30 20.05
CA GLY A 75 13.95 4.72 20.37
C GLY A 75 13.93 5.65 19.15
N ASP A 76 13.68 5.11 17.94
CA ASP A 76 13.64 5.87 16.70
C ASP A 76 12.29 6.58 16.47
N THR A 77 12.30 7.59 15.61
CA THR A 77 11.11 8.26 15.09
C THR A 77 10.78 7.64 13.73
N VAL A 78 9.55 7.20 13.50
CA VAL A 78 9.19 6.53 12.23
C VAL A 78 7.94 7.14 11.61
N ILE A 79 8.07 7.53 10.35
CA ILE A 79 6.97 7.84 9.45
C ILE A 79 6.68 6.58 8.62
N VAL A 80 5.44 6.12 8.61
CA VAL A 80 4.98 5.06 7.70
C VAL A 80 4.09 5.70 6.64
N GLU A 81 4.32 5.45 5.36
CA GLU A 81 3.39 5.81 4.28
C GLU A 81 2.65 4.55 3.82
N ILE A 82 1.34 4.51 4.07
CA ILE A 82 0.43 3.54 3.46
C ILE A 82 -0.16 4.20 2.21
N MET A 83 0.04 3.61 1.02
CA MET A 83 -0.20 4.28 -0.27
C MET A 83 -1.64 4.83 -0.41
N PHE A 84 -2.64 4.08 0.02
CA PHE A 84 -4.02 4.53 0.14
C PHE A 84 -4.56 4.17 1.52
N GLY A 85 -5.31 5.09 2.15
CA GLY A 85 -5.88 4.85 3.48
C GLY A 85 -6.82 3.63 3.53
N ASP A 86 -7.39 3.21 2.41
CA ASP A 86 -8.16 1.98 2.25
C ASP A 86 -7.35 0.71 2.61
N PHE A 87 -6.02 0.70 2.40
CA PHE A 87 -5.15 -0.46 2.62
C PHE A 87 -4.70 -0.64 4.08
N VAL A 88 -4.91 0.37 4.93
CA VAL A 88 -4.54 0.34 6.36
C VAL A 88 -5.16 -0.83 7.13
N GLY A 89 -6.25 -1.42 6.60
CA GLY A 89 -6.85 -2.64 7.14
C GLY A 89 -5.88 -3.83 7.20
N LEU A 90 -4.90 -3.90 6.28
CA LEU A 90 -3.85 -4.92 6.27
C LEU A 90 -2.81 -4.70 7.39
N ALA A 91 -2.63 -3.45 7.83
CA ALA A 91 -1.81 -3.05 8.97
C ALA A 91 -2.56 -3.03 10.32
N PHE A 92 -3.84 -3.40 10.38
CA PHE A 92 -4.65 -3.16 11.58
C PHE A 92 -4.14 -3.90 12.82
N ASP A 93 -3.64 -5.14 12.66
CA ASP A 93 -3.07 -5.94 13.76
C ASP A 93 -1.82 -5.30 14.41
N PRO A 94 -0.74 -4.97 13.67
CA PRO A 94 0.41 -4.30 14.27
C PRO A 94 0.07 -2.91 14.86
N ILE A 95 -0.96 -2.22 14.38
CA ILE A 95 -1.45 -0.98 15.02
C ILE A 95 -2.08 -1.29 16.39
N ILE A 96 -3.07 -2.19 16.43
CA ILE A 96 -3.90 -2.41 17.62
C ILE A 96 -3.25 -3.28 18.69
N ASN A 97 -2.46 -4.28 18.30
CA ASN A 97 -1.90 -5.28 19.21
C ASN A 97 -0.42 -5.07 19.54
N PHE A 98 0.34 -4.42 18.64
CA PHE A 98 1.76 -4.14 18.86
C PHE A 98 2.00 -2.67 19.21
N LEU A 99 1.94 -1.74 18.26
CA LEU A 99 2.29 -0.32 18.46
C LEU A 99 1.63 0.32 19.68
N THR A 100 0.31 0.22 19.76
CA THR A 100 -0.47 0.89 20.83
C THR A 100 -0.34 0.21 22.19
N LYS A 101 0.01 -1.09 22.24
CA LYS A 101 0.17 -1.83 23.50
C LYS A 101 1.59 -1.69 24.04
N SER A 102 2.60 -1.64 23.16
CA SER A 102 3.99 -1.40 23.52
C SER A 102 4.19 -0.14 24.36
N VAL A 103 3.31 0.87 24.24
CA VAL A 103 3.33 2.09 25.06
C VAL A 103 3.27 1.82 26.57
N ALA A 104 2.57 0.77 27.02
CA ALA A 104 2.33 0.52 28.44
C ALA A 104 2.48 -0.94 28.91
N MET A 105 2.52 -1.92 27.98
CA MET A 105 2.45 -3.35 28.34
C MET A 105 3.69 -3.91 29.04
N TYR A 106 4.80 -3.18 29.07
CA TYR A 106 6.07 -3.61 29.68
C TYR A 106 6.24 -3.18 31.14
N GLY A 107 5.23 -2.56 31.75
CA GLY A 107 5.26 -2.11 33.16
C GLY A 107 5.87 -0.71 33.36
N GLU A 108 6.37 -0.10 32.29
CA GLU A 108 6.75 1.31 32.20
C GLU A 108 6.15 1.95 30.95
N HIS A 109 6.19 3.29 30.86
CA HIS A 109 5.68 4.02 29.70
C HIS A 109 6.77 4.12 28.62
N THR A 110 6.68 3.31 27.58
CA THR A 110 7.64 3.26 26.47
C THR A 110 7.19 4.18 25.33
N PRO A 111 7.95 5.25 24.96
CA PRO A 111 7.56 6.12 23.86
C PRO A 111 7.60 5.40 22.50
N MET A 112 6.46 5.33 21.82
CA MET A 112 6.30 4.69 20.50
C MET A 112 6.06 5.77 19.43
N ARG A 113 7.15 6.40 18.94
CA ARG A 113 7.09 7.55 18.02
C ARG A 113 6.85 7.12 16.56
N VAL A 114 5.65 6.61 16.28
CA VAL A 114 5.23 6.23 14.91
C VAL A 114 4.10 7.13 14.41
N VAL A 115 4.24 7.70 13.22
CA VAL A 115 3.16 8.39 12.49
C VAL A 115 2.85 7.62 11.21
N ILE A 116 1.66 7.04 11.14
CA ILE A 116 1.18 6.30 9.97
C ILE A 116 0.34 7.24 9.11
N ARG A 117 0.91 7.62 7.96
CA ARG A 117 0.31 8.51 6.97
C ARG A 117 -0.59 7.73 6.03
N CYS A 118 -1.79 8.24 5.79
CA CYS A 118 -2.83 7.56 5.01
C CYS A 118 -3.57 8.54 4.06
N PRO A 119 -3.36 8.45 2.73
CA PRO A 119 -4.11 9.22 1.73
C PRO A 119 -5.57 8.73 1.61
N VAL A 120 -6.50 9.48 2.18
CA VAL A 120 -7.93 9.12 2.32
C VAL A 120 -8.85 9.90 1.38
N GLY A 121 -10.13 9.52 1.37
CA GLY A 121 -11.22 10.28 0.75
C GLY A 121 -11.38 10.08 -0.76
N GLY A 122 -12.55 10.47 -1.27
CA GLY A 122 -12.99 10.28 -2.66
C GLY A 122 -13.01 11.57 -3.49
N GLY A 123 -13.80 11.58 -4.57
CA GLY A 123 -13.95 12.72 -5.46
C GLY A 123 -12.94 12.76 -6.62
N ARG A 124 -12.21 11.65 -6.83
CA ARG A 124 -11.28 11.43 -7.94
C ARG A 124 -11.75 10.31 -8.89
N GLY A 125 -12.83 9.60 -8.56
CA GLY A 125 -13.32 8.46 -9.34
C GLY A 125 -12.52 7.16 -9.18
N TYR A 126 -11.62 7.07 -8.18
CA TYR A 126 -10.87 5.83 -7.90
C TYR A 126 -11.76 4.66 -7.45
N GLY A 127 -13.00 4.94 -7.03
CA GLY A 127 -14.01 3.92 -6.76
C GLY A 127 -13.87 3.25 -5.38
N PRO A 128 -14.35 2.01 -5.23
CA PRO A 128 -14.78 1.50 -3.92
C PRO A 128 -13.66 1.15 -2.94
N THR A 129 -12.42 0.98 -3.41
CA THR A 129 -11.28 0.46 -2.63
C THR A 129 -10.10 1.43 -2.55
N HIS A 130 -10.29 2.68 -2.96
CA HIS A 130 -9.25 3.72 -3.03
C HIS A 130 -9.79 5.12 -2.66
N SER A 131 -10.98 5.18 -2.04
CA SER A 131 -11.74 6.42 -1.81
C SER A 131 -12.31 6.53 -0.39
N GLN A 132 -12.03 5.58 0.49
CA GLN A 132 -12.65 5.55 1.81
C GLN A 132 -12.05 6.60 2.76
N SER A 133 -12.91 7.19 3.59
CA SER A 133 -12.52 7.89 4.82
C SER A 133 -12.60 6.90 5.99
N VAL A 134 -11.44 6.35 6.35
CA VAL A 134 -11.29 5.24 7.30
C VAL A 134 -11.13 5.67 8.76
N GLN A 135 -11.09 6.97 9.05
CA GLN A 135 -10.81 7.57 10.37
C GLN A 135 -11.63 6.92 11.50
N LYS A 136 -12.92 6.65 11.25
CA LYS A 136 -13.84 6.05 12.24
C LYS A 136 -13.42 4.67 12.76
N HIS A 137 -12.63 3.90 12.02
CA HIS A 137 -12.21 2.55 12.40
C HIS A 137 -11.14 2.52 13.50
N PHE A 138 -10.52 3.66 13.81
CA PHE A 138 -9.44 3.78 14.78
C PHE A 138 -9.84 4.51 16.07
N ILE A 139 -11.11 4.94 16.17
CA ILE A 139 -11.65 5.59 17.38
C ILE A 139 -11.77 4.56 18.52
N GLY A 140 -11.37 4.96 19.72
CA GLY A 140 -11.47 4.12 20.92
C GLY A 140 -10.29 3.18 21.16
N ILE A 141 -9.28 3.16 20.28
CA ILE A 141 -8.05 2.40 20.51
C ILE A 141 -7.18 3.14 21.56
N PRO A 142 -6.86 2.53 22.72
CA PRO A 142 -6.01 3.17 23.72
C PRO A 142 -4.62 3.47 23.17
N HIS A 143 -4.02 4.59 23.57
CA HIS A 143 -2.71 5.06 23.10
C HIS A 143 -2.57 5.23 21.57
N LEU A 144 -3.67 5.42 20.85
CA LEU A 144 -3.65 5.84 19.45
C LEU A 144 -4.21 7.25 19.34
N ALA A 145 -3.45 8.16 18.74
CA ALA A 145 -3.95 9.48 18.36
C ALA A 145 -4.29 9.53 16.87
N LEU A 146 -5.32 10.29 16.50
CA LEU A 146 -5.75 10.46 15.11
C LEU A 146 -5.65 11.94 14.75
N PHE A 147 -4.94 12.25 13.68
CA PHE A 147 -4.78 13.59 13.12
C PHE A 147 -5.22 13.62 11.66
N GLU A 148 -5.64 14.77 11.16
CA GLU A 148 -5.97 14.98 9.75
C GLU A 148 -5.51 16.37 9.29
N LEU A 149 -4.80 16.44 8.15
CA LEU A 149 -4.31 17.71 7.62
C LEU A 149 -5.45 18.52 6.99
N SER A 150 -5.44 19.84 7.22
CA SER A 150 -6.33 20.79 6.55
C SER A 150 -5.56 21.99 5.99
N PRO A 151 -6.11 22.75 5.02
CA PRO A 151 -5.44 23.93 4.47
C PRO A 151 -5.31 25.13 5.41
N LEU A 152 -5.66 25.00 6.69
CA LEU A 152 -5.61 26.05 7.72
C LEU A 152 -4.49 25.84 8.75
N HIS A 153 -3.97 24.61 8.86
CA HIS A 153 -2.90 24.26 9.80
C HIS A 153 -1.54 24.22 9.11
N ASP A 154 -0.45 24.34 9.88
CA ASP A 154 0.89 24.06 9.39
C ASP A 154 1.21 22.56 9.57
N ALA A 155 1.69 21.91 8.52
CA ALA A 155 2.00 20.48 8.53
C ALA A 155 3.13 20.13 9.51
N ALA A 156 4.09 21.04 9.72
CA ALA A 156 5.17 20.84 10.68
C ALA A 156 4.65 20.90 12.13
N ASP A 157 3.75 21.85 12.43
CA ASP A 157 3.07 21.94 13.74
C ASP A 157 2.29 20.65 14.04
N VAL A 158 1.55 20.11 13.06
CA VAL A 158 0.75 18.87 13.22
C VAL A 158 1.63 17.63 13.39
N LEU A 159 2.66 17.44 12.55
CA LEU A 159 3.61 16.33 12.69
C LEU A 159 4.32 16.38 14.05
N ALA A 160 4.78 17.56 14.46
CA ALA A 160 5.43 17.73 15.75
C ALA A 160 4.44 17.49 16.92
N ALA A 161 3.17 17.88 16.80
CA ALA A 161 2.15 17.61 17.81
C ALA A 161 1.84 16.10 17.94
N ALA A 162 1.82 15.35 16.83
CA ALA A 162 1.69 13.90 16.85
C ALA A 162 2.89 13.23 17.55
N LEU A 163 4.11 13.56 17.12
CA LEU A 163 5.35 12.96 17.64
C LEU A 163 5.64 13.31 19.11
N ARG A 164 5.29 14.52 19.57
CA ARG A 164 5.47 14.96 20.97
C ARG A 164 4.74 14.07 21.98
N ARG A 165 3.67 13.36 21.58
CA ARG A 165 2.91 12.49 22.47
C ARG A 165 3.70 11.27 22.96
N GLY A 166 4.66 10.79 22.17
CA GLY A 166 5.29 9.47 22.42
C GLY A 166 4.32 8.30 22.28
N GLU A 167 3.18 8.50 21.62
CA GLU A 167 2.17 7.50 21.31
C GLU A 167 2.07 7.35 19.78
N PRO A 168 1.79 6.16 19.24
CA PRO A 168 1.56 6.01 17.81
C PRO A 168 0.38 6.87 17.36
N SER A 169 0.47 7.41 16.15
CA SER A 169 -0.50 8.33 15.59
C SER A 169 -0.85 7.96 14.16
N MET A 170 -2.12 8.09 13.77
CA MET A 170 -2.53 8.13 12.37
C MET A 170 -2.53 9.58 11.88
N LEU A 171 -2.00 9.85 10.69
CA LEU A 171 -2.13 11.12 9.99
C LEU A 171 -2.88 10.91 8.68
N PHE A 172 -4.12 11.40 8.64
CA PHE A 172 -4.99 11.29 7.48
C PHE A 172 -4.80 12.50 6.54
N GLU A 173 -4.73 12.20 5.24
CA GLU A 173 -4.42 13.17 4.19
C GLU A 173 -5.48 13.05 3.09
N ASP A 174 -6.44 13.96 3.01
CA ASP A 174 -7.42 13.90 1.92
C ASP A 174 -6.74 14.19 0.56
N LYS A 175 -6.86 13.24 -0.38
CA LYS A 175 -6.23 13.27 -1.71
C LYS A 175 -6.67 14.44 -2.60
N ILE A 176 -7.84 15.06 -2.35
CA ILE A 176 -8.25 16.29 -3.06
C ILE A 176 -7.54 17.54 -2.52
N LEU A 177 -6.96 17.48 -1.31
CA LEU A 177 -6.23 18.61 -0.71
C LEU A 177 -4.82 18.79 -1.26
N TYR A 178 -4.11 17.73 -1.69
CA TYR A 178 -2.72 17.83 -2.16
C TYR A 178 -2.48 18.93 -3.21
N THR A 179 -3.41 19.09 -4.15
CA THR A 179 -3.36 20.11 -5.21
C THR A 179 -3.88 21.49 -4.78
N GLN A 180 -4.54 21.60 -3.62
CA GLN A 180 -5.00 22.87 -3.06
C GLN A 180 -3.84 23.66 -2.45
N ARG A 181 -4.02 24.96 -2.30
CA ARG A 181 -3.06 25.85 -1.62
C ARG A 181 -3.52 26.15 -0.20
N ARG A 182 -2.55 26.23 0.73
CA ARG A 182 -2.76 26.63 2.12
C ARG A 182 -3.25 28.09 2.23
N TYR A 183 -4.12 28.35 3.20
CA TYR A 183 -4.51 29.70 3.63
C TYR A 183 -3.45 30.30 4.54
N VAL A 184 -3.15 31.59 4.36
CA VAL A 184 -2.12 32.31 5.13
C VAL A 184 -2.66 33.67 5.61
N ASP A 185 -1.84 34.38 6.38
CA ASP A 185 -2.13 35.73 6.90
C ASP A 185 -3.43 35.82 7.73
N ASN A 186 -3.87 34.70 8.33
CA ASN A 186 -5.14 34.58 9.05
C ASN A 186 -6.37 34.93 8.20
N ARG A 187 -6.30 34.75 6.87
CA ARG A 187 -7.39 35.06 5.92
C ARG A 187 -7.75 33.90 5.00
N VAL A 188 -9.06 33.67 4.86
CA VAL A 188 -9.65 32.73 3.91
C VAL A 188 -10.04 33.43 2.61
N ASP A 189 -10.56 34.66 2.70
CA ASP A 189 -10.83 35.56 1.56
C ASP A 189 -10.95 37.04 2.04
N ASP A 190 -11.63 37.89 1.26
CA ASP A 190 -11.84 39.32 1.57
C ASP A 190 -12.85 39.55 2.71
N ARG A 191 -13.72 38.58 3.00
CA ARG A 191 -14.71 38.61 4.08
C ARG A 191 -14.28 37.76 5.27
N LEU A 192 -13.70 36.60 5.01
CA LEU A 192 -13.47 35.56 6.02
C LEU A 192 -12.04 35.56 6.56
N ALA A 193 -11.93 35.58 7.89
CA ALA A 193 -10.71 35.37 8.63
C ALA A 193 -10.64 33.93 9.17
N PHE A 194 -9.45 33.51 9.60
CA PHE A 194 -9.30 32.35 10.46
C PHE A 194 -8.30 32.60 11.58
N GLU A 195 -8.53 31.98 12.74
CA GLU A 195 -7.61 31.98 13.88
C GLU A 195 -7.34 30.55 14.35
N LEU A 196 -6.20 30.34 15.02
CA LEU A 196 -5.82 29.05 15.60
C LEU A 196 -5.94 29.09 17.12
N LEU A 197 -6.60 28.08 17.68
CA LEU A 197 -7.08 27.99 19.05
C LEU A 197 -6.70 26.62 19.67
N GLY A 198 -6.86 26.51 20.99
CA GLY A 198 -6.63 25.28 21.75
C GLY A 198 -5.14 24.95 21.98
N ALA A 199 -4.91 23.86 22.70
CA ALA A 199 -3.56 23.32 22.90
C ALA A 199 -2.96 22.86 21.55
N ASP A 200 -1.64 22.98 21.39
CA ASP A 200 -0.93 22.65 20.14
C ASP A 200 -1.50 23.32 18.87
N ARG A 201 -2.26 24.43 19.00
CA ARG A 201 -2.96 25.13 17.89
C ARG A 201 -3.96 24.21 17.16
N ASN A 202 -4.52 23.24 17.88
CA ASN A 202 -5.33 22.14 17.34
C ASN A 202 -6.59 22.56 16.57
N TRP A 203 -7.17 23.72 16.87
CA TRP A 203 -8.44 24.15 16.28
C TRP A 203 -8.27 25.38 15.39
N ALA A 204 -8.59 25.27 14.09
CA ALA A 204 -8.79 26.44 13.24
C ALA A 204 -10.26 26.87 13.24
N ARG A 205 -10.53 28.11 13.64
CA ARG A 205 -11.85 28.75 13.60
C ARG A 205 -11.91 29.71 12.41
N VAL A 206 -12.78 29.44 11.44
CA VAL A 206 -13.07 30.33 10.30
C VAL A 206 -14.36 31.10 10.59
N TYR A 207 -14.29 32.43 10.51
CA TYR A 207 -15.40 33.32 10.88
C TYR A 207 -15.41 34.62 10.05
N ASP A 208 -16.54 35.33 10.08
CA ASP A 208 -16.70 36.68 9.54
C ASP A 208 -16.48 37.71 10.69
N PRO A 209 -15.38 38.50 10.68
CA PRO A 209 -15.10 39.47 11.75
C PRO A 209 -16.14 40.58 11.92
N ALA A 210 -17.04 40.78 10.96
CA ALA A 210 -18.12 41.76 11.02
C ALA A 210 -19.46 41.16 11.49
N ALA A 211 -19.54 39.85 11.72
CA ALA A 211 -20.78 39.20 12.15
C ALA A 211 -21.09 39.46 13.64
N ALA A 212 -22.31 39.94 13.91
CA ALA A 212 -22.81 40.20 15.26
C ALA A 212 -23.90 39.22 15.73
N ALA A 213 -24.42 38.37 14.84
CA ALA A 213 -25.43 37.37 15.17
C ALA A 213 -24.79 36.09 15.74
N ALA A 214 -25.53 35.37 16.59
CA ALA A 214 -25.09 34.07 17.10
C ALA A 214 -24.78 33.10 15.93
N PRO A 215 -23.60 32.44 15.92
CA PRO A 215 -23.22 31.54 14.83
C PRO A 215 -23.90 30.17 14.95
N THR A 216 -24.16 29.53 13.81
CA THR A 216 -24.20 28.06 13.73
C THR A 216 -22.78 27.54 13.58
N LEU A 217 -22.33 26.67 14.49
CA LEU A 217 -21.00 26.08 14.44
C LEU A 217 -21.00 24.83 13.57
N VAL A 218 -20.05 24.72 12.64
CA VAL A 218 -19.85 23.56 11.77
C VAL A 218 -18.47 22.97 12.05
N ILE A 219 -18.44 21.85 12.79
CA ILE A 219 -17.21 21.10 13.05
C ILE A 219 -16.93 20.19 11.85
N ALA A 220 -15.82 20.41 11.14
CA ALA A 220 -15.47 19.66 9.93
C ALA A 220 -13.94 19.50 9.76
N PRO A 221 -13.39 18.27 9.83
CA PRO A 221 -11.95 18.04 9.71
C PRO A 221 -11.45 18.07 8.27
N GLY A 222 -10.12 18.17 8.12
CA GLY A 222 -9.35 18.04 6.89
C GLY A 222 -10.08 18.25 5.56
N GLY A 223 -10.43 17.17 4.88
CA GLY A 223 -11.10 17.20 3.57
C GLY A 223 -12.46 17.89 3.58
N ALA A 224 -13.26 17.61 4.61
CA ALA A 224 -14.59 18.19 4.80
C ALA A 224 -14.54 19.70 5.09
N ALA A 225 -13.45 20.22 5.67
CA ALA A 225 -13.28 21.64 5.97
C ALA A 225 -13.50 22.55 4.75
N ASN A 226 -12.95 22.19 3.58
CA ASN A 226 -13.15 22.97 2.35
C ASN A 226 -14.63 23.00 1.91
N ARG A 227 -15.37 21.92 2.14
CA ARG A 227 -16.81 21.83 1.83
C ARG A 227 -17.64 22.63 2.82
N ALA A 228 -17.28 22.60 4.11
CA ALA A 228 -17.89 23.41 5.15
C ALA A 228 -17.66 24.92 4.94
N ILE A 229 -16.44 25.35 4.57
CA ILE A 229 -16.14 26.75 4.21
C ILE A 229 -16.95 27.20 2.99
N ALA A 230 -17.09 26.33 1.97
CA ALA A 230 -17.92 26.62 0.80
C ALA A 230 -19.42 26.71 1.14
N ALA A 231 -19.92 25.87 2.05
CA ALA A 231 -21.28 25.96 2.57
C ALA A 231 -21.51 27.24 3.37
N ALA A 232 -20.57 27.59 4.26
CA ALA A 232 -20.63 28.81 5.06
C ALA A 232 -20.66 30.06 4.18
N ARG A 233 -19.83 30.15 3.12
CA ARG A 233 -19.88 31.22 2.09
C ARG A 233 -21.29 31.43 1.54
N LYS A 234 -21.93 30.35 1.07
CA LYS A 234 -23.31 30.39 0.55
C LYS A 234 -24.36 30.76 1.61
N ALA A 235 -24.14 30.40 2.87
CA ALA A 235 -25.03 30.75 3.99
C ALA A 235 -24.92 32.23 4.39
N TRP A 236 -23.69 32.78 4.41
CA TRP A 236 -23.43 34.21 4.66
C TRP A 236 -23.92 35.12 3.53
N GLU A 237 -23.96 34.64 2.28
CA GLU A 237 -24.63 35.32 1.15
C GLU A 237 -26.15 35.41 1.36
N GLN A 238 -26.72 34.47 2.12
CA GLN A 238 -28.14 34.41 2.51
C GLN A 238 -28.42 35.04 3.89
N GLY A 239 -27.41 35.68 4.51
CA GLY A 239 -27.55 36.42 5.78
C GLY A 239 -27.44 35.58 7.06
N HIS A 240 -27.07 34.30 6.97
CA HIS A 240 -26.87 33.45 8.15
C HIS A 240 -25.43 33.52 8.65
N ASN A 241 -25.22 33.68 9.96
CA ASN A 241 -23.87 33.56 10.53
C ASN A 241 -23.52 32.09 10.80
N VAL A 242 -22.37 31.67 10.29
CA VAL A 242 -21.85 30.32 10.41
C VAL A 242 -20.38 30.43 10.80
N GLU A 243 -19.87 29.57 11.68
CA GLU A 243 -18.43 29.47 11.92
C GLU A 243 -17.97 28.04 11.67
N VAL A 244 -16.85 27.86 10.98
CA VAL A 244 -16.32 26.52 10.69
C VAL A 244 -15.16 26.23 11.63
N LEU A 245 -15.28 25.15 12.40
CA LEU A 245 -14.30 24.70 13.37
C LEU A 245 -13.61 23.45 12.81
N VAL A 246 -12.32 23.54 12.53
CA VAL A 246 -11.54 22.51 11.86
C VAL A 246 -10.50 22.00 12.85
N PRO A 247 -10.63 20.78 13.39
CA PRO A 247 -9.60 20.20 14.25
C PRO A 247 -8.47 19.59 13.42
N ALA A 248 -7.23 19.69 13.90
CA ALA A 248 -6.09 18.93 13.42
C ALA A 248 -6.03 17.53 14.05
N ARG A 249 -6.42 17.39 15.32
CA ARG A 249 -6.53 16.13 16.06
C ARG A 249 -7.99 15.70 16.22
N LEU A 250 -8.33 14.57 15.62
CA LEU A 250 -9.66 13.97 15.67
C LEU A 250 -9.90 13.17 16.96
N TYR A 251 -8.85 12.51 17.47
CA TYR A 251 -8.90 11.66 18.66
C TYR A 251 -7.55 11.64 19.40
N PRO A 252 -7.53 11.67 20.75
CA PRO A 252 -8.64 12.01 21.63
C PRO A 252 -9.17 13.43 21.36
N PHE A 253 -10.49 13.57 21.33
CA PHE A 253 -11.17 14.82 20.95
C PHE A 253 -10.94 15.93 21.99
N ASP A 254 -10.47 17.08 21.51
CA ASP A 254 -10.18 18.26 22.31
C ASP A 254 -11.43 19.12 22.51
N VAL A 255 -12.17 18.85 23.58
CA VAL A 255 -13.36 19.62 23.98
C VAL A 255 -12.98 21.02 24.47
N ASP A 256 -11.90 21.13 25.25
CA ASP A 256 -11.55 22.36 25.96
C ASP A 256 -11.20 23.49 24.99
N GLY A 257 -10.55 23.16 23.85
CA GLY A 257 -10.23 24.11 22.78
C GLY A 257 -11.44 24.77 22.10
N VAL A 258 -12.65 24.22 22.24
CA VAL A 258 -13.90 24.76 21.64
C VAL A 258 -15.00 25.09 22.65
N LEU A 259 -14.86 24.73 23.92
CA LEU A 259 -15.91 24.87 24.94
C LEU A 259 -16.45 26.31 25.05
N GLY A 260 -15.56 27.31 24.99
CA GLY A 260 -15.92 28.73 25.03
C GLY A 260 -16.62 29.27 23.78
N LEU A 261 -16.60 28.54 22.66
CA LEU A 261 -17.33 28.90 21.43
C LEU A 261 -18.77 28.36 21.44
N LEU A 262 -19.06 27.34 22.26
CA LEU A 262 -20.39 26.74 22.36
C LEU A 262 -21.39 27.64 23.09
N ASP A 263 -20.93 28.46 24.04
CA ASP A 263 -21.78 29.45 24.69
C ASP A 263 -22.21 30.52 23.68
N GLY A 264 -23.49 30.87 23.71
CA GLY A 264 -24.06 31.82 22.75
C GLY A 264 -24.37 31.27 21.35
N ALA A 265 -23.88 30.09 20.96
CA ALA A 265 -24.11 29.50 19.63
C ALA A 265 -25.59 29.13 19.38
N ASP A 266 -26.06 29.21 18.12
CA ASP A 266 -27.42 28.84 17.74
C ASP A 266 -27.60 27.32 17.54
N GLY A 267 -26.52 26.62 17.17
CA GLY A 267 -26.50 25.17 17.03
C GLY A 267 -25.15 24.65 16.58
N VAL A 268 -24.98 23.32 16.65
CA VAL A 268 -23.74 22.64 16.25
C VAL A 268 -24.06 21.57 15.20
N ILE A 269 -23.33 21.59 14.09
CA ILE A 269 -23.33 20.57 13.05
C ILE A 269 -21.95 19.92 13.05
N VAL A 270 -21.86 18.60 13.03
CA VAL A 270 -20.61 17.87 12.80
C VAL A 270 -20.67 17.22 11.42
N ALA A 271 -19.72 17.55 10.56
CA ALA A 271 -19.68 17.11 9.17
C ALA A 271 -18.40 16.32 8.88
N GLU A 272 -18.52 15.09 8.38
CA GLU A 272 -17.39 14.20 8.06
C GLU A 272 -17.60 13.44 6.74
N GLU A 273 -16.53 13.05 6.06
CA GLU A 273 -16.67 12.26 4.82
C GLU A 273 -16.93 10.76 5.06
N SER A 274 -16.66 10.23 6.25
CA SER A 274 -16.88 8.81 6.59
C SER A 274 -18.29 8.33 6.18
N THR A 275 -18.39 7.10 5.67
CA THR A 275 -19.69 6.44 5.41
C THR A 275 -20.54 6.44 6.68
N ALA A 276 -21.82 6.81 6.56
CA ALA A 276 -22.78 6.80 7.66
C ALA A 276 -22.83 5.46 8.43
N GLY A 277 -23.18 5.54 9.72
CA GLY A 277 -23.20 4.41 10.65
C GLY A 277 -21.90 4.27 11.45
N GLY A 278 -21.97 4.55 12.76
CA GLY A 278 -20.84 4.48 13.70
C GLY A 278 -19.73 5.49 13.37
N THR A 279 -20.07 6.77 13.25
CA THR A 279 -19.21 7.80 12.64
C THR A 279 -18.39 8.58 13.69
N TRP A 280 -17.31 9.29 13.29
CA TRP A 280 -16.49 10.08 14.22
C TRP A 280 -17.30 11.19 14.90
N GLY A 281 -18.22 11.83 14.18
CA GLY A 281 -19.14 12.83 14.72
C GLY A 281 -20.04 12.30 15.84
N SER A 282 -20.26 10.98 15.92
CA SER A 282 -20.99 10.36 17.03
C SER A 282 -20.20 10.42 18.35
N GLU A 283 -18.87 10.23 18.27
CA GLU A 283 -17.96 10.43 19.40
C GLU A 283 -17.86 11.93 19.75
N VAL A 284 -17.67 12.81 18.77
CA VAL A 284 -17.67 14.27 18.98
C VAL A 284 -18.93 14.72 19.72
N ALA A 285 -20.11 14.31 19.25
CA ALA A 285 -21.37 14.64 19.91
C ALA A 285 -21.45 14.09 21.33
N THR A 286 -21.04 12.85 21.57
CA THR A 286 -21.01 12.25 22.91
C THR A 286 -20.10 13.01 23.87
N ARG A 287 -18.90 13.40 23.42
CA ARG A 287 -17.95 14.20 24.21
C ARG A 287 -18.47 15.61 24.51
N LEU A 288 -19.07 16.27 23.52
CA LEU A 288 -19.67 17.59 23.69
C LEU A 288 -20.93 17.55 24.57
N TYR A 289 -21.79 16.55 24.44
CA TYR A 289 -22.93 16.38 25.35
C TYR A 289 -22.47 16.14 26.79
N ALA A 290 -21.44 15.30 27.02
CA ALA A 290 -20.94 15.02 28.36
C ALA A 290 -20.35 16.26 29.07
N ALA A 291 -19.67 17.14 28.33
CA ALA A 291 -18.98 18.30 28.89
C ALA A 291 -19.77 19.63 28.83
N ALA A 292 -20.65 19.79 27.84
CA ALA A 292 -21.22 21.08 27.46
C ALA A 292 -22.76 21.08 27.32
N TRP A 293 -23.47 20.03 27.79
CA TRP A 293 -24.95 19.97 27.72
C TRP A 293 -25.68 21.27 28.08
N PRO A 294 -25.31 22.01 29.16
CA PRO A 294 -26.00 23.26 29.52
C PRO A 294 -25.81 24.42 28.51
N LEU A 295 -24.78 24.37 27.66
CA LEU A 295 -24.48 25.38 26.65
C LEU A 295 -25.23 25.11 25.32
N LEU A 296 -25.58 23.84 25.06
CA LEU A 296 -26.15 23.40 23.79
C LEU A 296 -27.64 23.75 23.70
N ARG A 297 -27.97 24.76 22.89
CA ARG A 297 -29.37 25.20 22.65
C ARG A 297 -30.24 24.18 21.90
N ARG A 298 -29.63 23.27 21.14
CA ARG A 298 -30.30 22.27 20.30
C ARG A 298 -29.46 20.99 20.26
N PRO A 299 -30.05 19.82 19.94
CA PRO A 299 -29.29 18.61 19.64
C PRO A 299 -28.26 18.84 18.53
N ILE A 300 -27.07 18.28 18.70
CA ILE A 300 -26.00 18.26 17.70
C ILE A 300 -26.47 17.43 16.50
N GLU A 301 -26.34 17.98 15.30
CA GLU A 301 -26.68 17.29 14.05
C GLU A 301 -25.43 16.68 13.43
N LEU A 302 -25.54 15.42 12.97
CA LEU A 302 -24.47 14.70 12.30
C LEU A 302 -24.74 14.63 10.80
N VAL A 303 -23.73 14.96 10.00
CA VAL A 303 -23.81 14.98 8.54
C VAL A 303 -22.62 14.18 8.00
N SER A 304 -22.90 13.19 7.16
CA SER A 304 -21.89 12.25 6.67
C SER A 304 -22.17 11.84 5.23
N SER A 305 -21.23 11.14 4.59
CA SER A 305 -21.50 10.47 3.32
C SER A 305 -22.57 9.39 3.49
N ALA A 306 -23.31 9.10 2.42
CA ALA A 306 -24.39 8.11 2.43
C ALA A 306 -23.92 6.71 2.89
N ALA A 307 -24.82 5.90 3.43
CA ALA A 307 -24.58 4.50 3.81
C ALA A 307 -24.46 3.58 2.58
N SER A 308 -23.44 3.80 1.75
CA SER A 308 -23.19 3.10 0.49
C SER A 308 -21.69 2.91 0.25
N ILE A 309 -21.36 1.90 -0.54
CA ILE A 309 -20.08 1.79 -1.22
C ILE A 309 -19.92 3.01 -2.16
N ILE A 310 -18.69 3.53 -2.28
CA ILE A 310 -18.34 4.67 -3.15
C ILE A 310 -18.12 4.15 -4.59
N PRO A 311 -18.96 4.52 -5.58
CA PRO A 311 -18.84 4.04 -6.95
C PRO A 311 -17.87 4.90 -7.78
N SER A 312 -17.19 4.29 -8.77
CA SER A 312 -16.25 5.02 -9.65
C SER A 312 -16.92 5.99 -10.63
N ALA A 313 -18.22 5.84 -10.91
CA ALA A 313 -18.93 6.69 -11.86
C ALA A 313 -19.18 8.09 -11.25
N PRO A 314 -18.64 9.19 -11.81
CA PRO A 314 -18.60 10.48 -11.10
C PRO A 314 -19.96 11.06 -10.69
N HIS A 315 -21.04 10.74 -11.41
CA HIS A 315 -22.38 11.19 -11.05
C HIS A 315 -23.01 10.40 -9.90
N LEU A 316 -22.59 9.15 -9.68
CA LEU A 316 -22.97 8.34 -8.53
C LEU A 316 -22.05 8.61 -7.34
N GLU A 317 -20.75 8.85 -7.57
CA GLU A 317 -19.78 9.23 -6.54
C GLU A 317 -20.25 10.49 -5.79
N ARG A 318 -20.64 11.53 -6.54
CA ARG A 318 -21.25 12.77 -6.00
C ARG A 318 -22.58 12.57 -5.27
N ALA A 319 -23.28 11.47 -5.50
CA ALA A 319 -24.53 11.15 -4.80
C ALA A 319 -24.29 10.39 -3.49
N VAL A 320 -23.08 9.84 -3.28
CA VAL A 320 -22.67 9.15 -2.05
C VAL A 320 -21.87 10.07 -1.14
N LEU A 321 -20.90 10.82 -1.67
CA LEU A 321 -19.98 11.63 -0.88
C LEU A 321 -20.64 12.89 -0.28
N LEU A 322 -20.23 13.26 0.94
CA LEU A 322 -20.59 14.52 1.57
C LEU A 322 -20.24 15.72 0.67
N SER A 323 -21.24 16.55 0.34
CA SER A 323 -21.08 17.76 -0.47
C SER A 323 -21.24 19.05 0.34
N ALA A 324 -20.73 20.17 -0.19
CA ALA A 324 -20.97 21.50 0.40
C ALA A 324 -22.47 21.87 0.42
N ASP A 325 -23.24 21.40 -0.56
CA ASP A 325 -24.68 21.66 -0.64
C ASP A 325 -25.44 20.86 0.44
N THR A 326 -25.01 19.63 0.73
CA THR A 326 -25.54 18.82 1.84
C THR A 326 -25.32 19.47 3.20
N ILE A 327 -24.16 20.13 3.41
CA ILE A 327 -23.88 20.91 4.63
C ILE A 327 -24.74 22.17 4.66
N LEU A 328 -24.85 22.90 3.54
CA LEU A 328 -25.68 24.10 3.42
C LEU A 328 -27.16 23.80 3.73
N GLU A 329 -27.72 22.72 3.18
CA GLU A 329 -29.10 22.30 3.48
C GLU A 329 -29.37 22.16 4.99
N ARG A 330 -28.40 21.63 5.74
CA ARG A 330 -28.52 21.48 7.21
C ARG A 330 -28.39 22.81 7.95
N ILE A 331 -27.50 23.69 7.51
CA ILE A 331 -27.42 25.07 8.02
C ILE A 331 -28.76 25.80 7.82
N MET A 332 -29.31 25.76 6.60
CA MET A 332 -30.54 26.47 6.25
C MET A 332 -31.77 25.90 6.97
N HIS A 333 -31.90 24.57 7.05
CA HIS A 333 -33.01 23.91 7.76
C HIS A 333 -33.01 24.22 9.26
N ARG A 334 -31.83 24.36 9.90
CA ARG A 334 -31.75 24.84 11.29
C ARG A 334 -32.25 26.27 11.43
N ALA A 335 -31.93 27.14 10.47
CA ALA A 335 -32.31 28.55 10.52
C ALA A 335 -33.82 28.79 10.32
N THR A 336 -34.53 27.91 9.61
CA THR A 336 -35.99 27.99 9.47
C THR A 336 -36.77 27.40 10.65
N GLY A 337 -36.11 26.65 11.54
CA GLY A 337 -36.71 26.06 12.74
C GLY A 337 -37.63 24.86 12.48
N GLU A 338 -37.64 24.32 11.27
CA GLU A 338 -38.37 23.09 10.95
C GLU A 338 -37.67 21.89 11.60
N SER A 339 -38.44 20.94 12.12
CA SER A 339 -37.90 19.76 12.80
C SER A 339 -37.79 18.59 11.82
N ALA A 340 -36.63 17.91 11.79
CA ALA A 340 -36.37 16.75 10.93
C ALA A 340 -37.13 15.47 11.35
N ALA A 341 -38.29 15.60 12.00
CA ALA A 341 -39.10 14.51 12.56
C ALA A 341 -40.03 13.81 11.53
N SER A 342 -40.02 14.22 10.25
CA SER A 342 -40.91 13.67 9.20
C SER A 342 -40.22 13.39 7.85
N GLY A 343 -38.91 13.12 7.85
CA GLY A 343 -38.14 12.82 6.64
C GLY A 343 -37.66 11.36 6.49
N ALA A 344 -37.63 10.58 7.57
CA ALA A 344 -37.11 9.20 7.59
C ALA A 344 -38.11 8.15 7.10
N ALA A 345 -38.79 8.42 5.97
CA ALA A 345 -39.42 7.37 5.19
C ALA A 345 -38.32 6.65 4.39
N SER A 346 -38.23 5.33 4.50
CA SER A 346 -37.17 4.58 3.81
C SER A 346 -37.25 4.80 2.31
N ARG A 347 -36.17 5.33 1.72
CA ARG A 347 -35.93 5.22 0.28
C ARG A 347 -35.34 3.85 -0.02
N ASP A 348 -36.08 2.81 0.34
CA ASP A 348 -35.91 1.46 -0.23
C ASP A 348 -36.35 1.50 -1.69
N ARG A 349 -35.53 2.16 -2.52
CA ARG A 349 -35.55 1.91 -3.96
C ARG A 349 -34.84 0.58 -4.18
N ALA A 350 -35.64 -0.44 -4.46
CA ALA A 350 -35.18 -1.78 -4.81
C ALA A 350 -33.96 -1.72 -5.73
N ALA A 351 -32.92 -2.48 -5.38
CA ALA A 351 -31.72 -2.59 -6.19
C ALA A 351 -32.10 -3.09 -7.61
N PRO A 352 -31.66 -2.41 -8.69
CA PRO A 352 -31.92 -2.88 -10.04
C PRO A 352 -31.08 -4.14 -10.32
N SER A 353 -31.76 -5.20 -10.78
CA SER A 353 -31.12 -6.44 -11.18
C SER A 353 -30.29 -6.26 -12.45
N TRP A 354 -29.08 -6.84 -12.46
CA TRP A 354 -28.20 -6.83 -13.63
C TRP A 354 -28.78 -7.70 -14.76
N GLN A 355 -28.93 -7.12 -15.95
CA GLN A 355 -29.15 -7.85 -17.21
C GLN A 355 -28.20 -7.33 -18.29
N THR A 356 -27.73 -8.25 -19.14
CA THR A 356 -26.66 -8.07 -20.14
C THR A 356 -27.15 -7.46 -21.47
N PRO A 357 -26.25 -6.89 -22.30
CA PRO A 357 -26.62 -5.91 -23.33
C PRO A 357 -26.94 -6.49 -24.73
N GLY A 358 -27.73 -5.72 -25.49
CA GLY A 358 -28.00 -5.93 -26.93
C GLY A 358 -27.36 -4.87 -27.83
N THR A 359 -27.20 -5.18 -29.13
CA THR A 359 -26.31 -4.50 -30.10
C THR A 359 -26.93 -3.32 -30.89
N ALA A 360 -26.06 -2.45 -31.43
CA ALA A 360 -26.35 -1.21 -32.21
C ALA A 360 -26.77 -1.45 -33.69
N PRO A 361 -27.12 -0.38 -34.48
CA PRO A 361 -26.15 0.24 -35.43
C PRO A 361 -26.33 1.78 -35.74
N VAL A 362 -25.29 2.60 -36.04
CA VAL A 362 -24.69 3.08 -37.35
C VAL A 362 -25.59 4.01 -38.22
N SER A 363 -25.21 5.17 -38.81
CA SER A 363 -24.04 6.12 -38.71
C SER A 363 -24.21 7.38 -39.63
N SER A 364 -23.34 8.42 -39.46
CA SER A 364 -22.95 9.49 -40.44
C SER A 364 -23.97 10.60 -40.79
N THR A 365 -23.68 11.82 -41.30
CA THR A 365 -22.56 12.49 -42.05
C THR A 365 -22.47 13.99 -41.62
N GLY A 366 -21.54 14.89 -42.00
CA GLY A 366 -20.36 14.89 -42.88
C GLY A 366 -19.65 16.28 -42.89
N SER A 367 -18.52 16.44 -43.60
CA SER A 367 -17.78 17.73 -43.82
C SER A 367 -17.95 18.21 -45.30
N PRO A 368 -17.49 19.42 -45.78
CA PRO A 368 -16.06 19.82 -45.81
C PRO A 368 -15.67 21.34 -45.80
N LEU A 369 -14.38 21.59 -45.53
CA LEU A 369 -13.38 22.55 -46.12
C LEU A 369 -13.90 23.76 -46.98
N THR A 370 -13.30 24.97 -47.03
CA THR A 370 -11.85 25.28 -47.20
C THR A 370 -11.51 26.80 -47.10
N ARG A 371 -10.35 27.16 -46.53
CA ARG A 371 -9.45 28.36 -46.72
C ARG A 371 -10.01 29.77 -47.03
N LEU A 372 -9.53 30.77 -46.27
CA LEU A 372 -8.63 31.84 -46.78
C LEU A 372 -8.10 32.79 -45.68
N ARG A 373 -6.81 32.68 -45.32
CA ARG A 373 -5.85 33.79 -45.06
C ARG A 373 -4.54 33.28 -44.43
N GLN A 374 -3.53 33.08 -45.27
CA GLN A 374 -2.12 33.30 -44.91
C GLN A 374 -1.65 34.54 -45.67
N ALA A 375 -0.93 35.45 -44.99
CA ALA A 375 0.16 36.26 -45.56
C ALA A 375 0.70 37.28 -44.52
N ARG A 376 1.77 36.90 -43.81
CA ARG A 376 2.88 37.71 -43.25
C ARG A 376 3.65 36.82 -42.26
N ALA A 377 4.50 35.91 -42.72
CA ALA A 377 5.83 36.12 -43.30
C ALA A 377 6.96 35.94 -42.26
N VAL A 378 7.43 34.69 -42.20
CA VAL A 378 8.84 34.25 -42.17
C VAL A 378 9.69 34.60 -40.93
N GLU A 379 9.66 33.70 -39.94
CA GLU A 379 10.87 33.07 -39.35
C GLU A 379 10.53 31.82 -38.50
N GLN A 380 9.41 31.15 -38.81
CA GLN A 380 8.77 30.18 -37.91
C GLN A 380 9.09 28.74 -38.32
N GLY A 381 9.80 28.01 -37.46
CA GLY A 381 9.85 26.55 -37.51
C GLY A 381 8.51 25.93 -37.13
N VAL A 382 8.42 24.60 -37.16
CA VAL A 382 7.16 23.90 -36.86
C VAL A 382 6.97 23.77 -35.36
N ALA A 383 5.83 24.23 -34.86
CA ALA A 383 5.47 24.15 -33.44
C ALA A 383 5.39 22.70 -32.95
N VAL A 384 6.08 22.40 -31.85
CA VAL A 384 5.86 21.19 -31.05
C VAL A 384 4.70 21.49 -30.11
N SER A 385 3.50 21.06 -30.52
CA SER A 385 2.26 21.25 -29.77
C SER A 385 1.90 20.02 -28.95
N VAL A 386 1.48 20.19 -27.70
CA VAL A 386 1.04 19.07 -26.85
C VAL A 386 -0.39 18.65 -27.22
N PRO A 387 -0.65 17.41 -27.65
CA PRO A 387 -2.01 16.96 -27.98
C PRO A 387 -2.88 16.79 -26.73
N LYS A 388 -4.19 16.61 -26.91
CA LYS A 388 -5.11 16.26 -25.81
C LYS A 388 -4.96 14.76 -25.52
N LEU A 389 -4.03 14.43 -24.63
CA LEU A 389 -3.65 13.06 -24.23
C LEU A 389 -4.70 12.43 -23.30
N ASN A 390 -5.22 13.21 -22.35
CA ASN A 390 -6.25 12.79 -21.40
C ASN A 390 -7.43 13.76 -21.41
N ASN A 391 -8.64 13.23 -21.57
CA ASN A 391 -9.89 14.02 -21.62
C ASN A 391 -10.14 14.84 -20.35
N ASN A 392 -9.68 14.36 -19.19
CA ASN A 392 -9.97 14.95 -17.88
C ASN A 392 -8.94 15.99 -17.41
N ASP A 393 -7.89 16.25 -18.20
CA ASP A 393 -6.76 17.08 -17.78
C ASP A 393 -6.75 18.45 -18.46
N ASP A 394 -6.72 19.51 -17.66
CA ASP A 394 -6.69 20.89 -18.11
C ASP A 394 -5.26 21.44 -18.27
N SER A 395 -4.28 20.75 -17.66
CA SER A 395 -2.85 21.03 -17.68
C SER A 395 -2.04 19.73 -17.57
N TYR A 396 -0.82 19.77 -18.10
CA TYR A 396 0.20 18.71 -18.03
C TYR A 396 1.52 19.30 -17.54
N VAL A 397 2.49 18.47 -17.16
CA VAL A 397 3.87 18.91 -16.87
C VAL A 397 4.81 18.35 -17.92
N LEU A 398 5.65 19.19 -18.52
CA LEU A 398 6.75 18.72 -19.36
C LEU A 398 7.84 18.14 -18.45
N LEU A 399 7.93 16.80 -18.33
CA LEU A 399 8.89 16.16 -17.43
C LEU A 399 10.32 16.41 -17.89
N GLU A 400 10.60 16.04 -19.14
CA GLU A 400 11.93 16.16 -19.73
C GLU A 400 11.86 16.27 -21.25
N TRP A 401 12.93 16.82 -21.82
CA TRP A 401 13.21 16.71 -23.24
C TRP A 401 14.13 15.53 -23.47
N LEU A 402 13.61 14.49 -24.13
CA LEU A 402 14.35 13.25 -24.45
C LEU A 402 15.41 13.46 -25.55
N VAL A 403 15.42 14.64 -26.19
CA VAL A 403 16.43 15.07 -27.15
C VAL A 403 16.97 16.46 -26.73
N PRO A 404 18.29 16.67 -26.65
CA PRO A 404 18.87 17.92 -26.19
C PRO A 404 18.60 19.09 -27.15
N ALA A 405 18.53 20.31 -26.59
CA ALA A 405 18.31 21.54 -27.35
C ALA A 405 19.41 21.72 -28.42
N GLY A 406 19.00 22.05 -29.65
CA GLY A 406 19.89 22.21 -30.79
C GLY A 406 20.21 20.92 -31.56
N ALA A 407 19.73 19.75 -31.12
CA ALA A 407 19.92 18.51 -31.86
C ALA A 407 18.96 18.38 -33.06
N THR A 408 19.40 17.64 -34.09
CA THR A 408 18.60 17.28 -35.25
C THR A 408 17.67 16.12 -34.91
N VAL A 409 16.39 16.23 -35.29
CA VAL A 409 15.35 15.21 -35.11
C VAL A 409 14.76 14.77 -36.43
N GLU A 410 14.34 13.50 -36.52
CA GLU A 410 13.61 12.92 -37.66
C GLU A 410 12.11 12.82 -37.39
N ILE A 411 11.31 12.66 -38.46
CA ILE A 411 9.84 12.49 -38.34
C ILE A 411 9.53 11.18 -37.62
N GLY A 412 8.75 11.25 -36.55
CA GLY A 412 8.38 10.11 -35.71
C GLY A 412 9.34 9.82 -34.57
N GLN A 413 10.49 10.50 -34.48
CA GLN A 413 11.40 10.38 -33.34
C GLN A 413 10.77 10.96 -32.07
N VAL A 414 10.85 10.26 -30.95
CA VAL A 414 10.40 10.76 -29.64
C VAL A 414 11.34 11.89 -29.17
N ILE A 415 10.77 13.01 -28.71
CA ILE A 415 11.50 14.25 -28.38
C ILE A 415 11.24 14.79 -26.97
N ALA A 416 10.12 14.44 -26.34
CA ALA A 416 9.76 14.93 -25.00
C ALA A 416 8.83 13.94 -24.28
N ALA A 417 8.90 13.92 -22.95
CA ALA A 417 7.96 13.19 -22.09
C ALA A 417 7.07 14.19 -21.32
N VAL A 418 5.77 13.94 -21.29
CA VAL A 418 4.77 14.80 -20.65
C VAL A 418 3.97 14.00 -19.62
N GLU A 419 3.94 14.48 -18.39
CA GLU A 419 3.13 13.91 -17.30
C GLU A 419 1.68 14.40 -17.40
N THR A 420 0.77 13.43 -17.54
CA THR A 420 -0.67 13.61 -17.40
C THR A 420 -1.10 13.17 -15.99
N SER A 421 -2.36 13.38 -15.60
CA SER A 421 -2.85 12.89 -14.29
C SER A 421 -2.94 11.36 -14.16
N LYS A 422 -2.58 10.59 -15.20
CA LYS A 422 -2.73 9.14 -15.27
C LYS A 422 -1.45 8.40 -15.68
N ALA A 423 -0.67 8.99 -16.58
CA ALA A 423 0.48 8.34 -17.21
C ALA A 423 1.47 9.38 -17.75
N ILE A 424 2.70 8.94 -17.98
CA ILE A 424 3.69 9.65 -18.77
C ILE A 424 3.45 9.31 -20.25
N GLU A 425 3.38 10.33 -21.09
CA GLU A 425 3.09 10.22 -22.52
C GLU A 425 4.24 10.80 -23.34
N GLU A 426 4.65 10.07 -24.37
CA GLU A 426 5.78 10.43 -25.24
C GLU A 426 5.32 11.26 -26.44
N LEU A 427 5.96 12.41 -26.67
CA LEU A 427 5.72 13.26 -27.82
C LEU A 427 6.72 12.97 -28.94
N ALA A 428 6.21 12.59 -30.11
CA ALA A 428 7.01 12.39 -31.32
C ALA A 428 7.09 13.66 -32.19
N ALA A 429 8.25 13.87 -32.81
CA ALA A 429 8.50 14.94 -33.77
C ALA A 429 7.64 14.77 -35.02
N THR A 430 6.87 15.80 -35.38
CA THR A 430 6.01 15.78 -36.58
C THR A 430 6.78 16.13 -37.86
N HIS A 431 7.97 16.73 -37.74
CA HIS A 431 8.79 17.25 -38.83
C HIS A 431 10.27 16.99 -38.53
N ALA A 432 11.10 16.87 -39.57
CA ALA A 432 12.55 16.80 -39.41
C ALA A 432 13.16 18.22 -39.33
N GLY A 433 14.17 18.41 -38.49
CA GLY A 433 14.84 19.70 -38.29
C GLY A 433 15.58 19.77 -36.97
N VAL A 434 15.90 20.98 -36.48
CA VAL A 434 16.63 21.21 -35.23
C VAL A 434 15.68 21.63 -34.11
N LEU A 435 15.70 20.92 -32.98
CA LEU A 435 14.80 21.14 -31.86
C LEU A 435 15.22 22.36 -31.01
N ARG A 436 14.40 23.42 -31.01
CA ARG A 436 14.46 24.52 -30.03
C ARG A 436 13.43 24.26 -28.93
N GLN A 437 13.91 24.26 -27.69
CA GLN A 437 13.10 24.06 -26.49
C GLN A 437 12.74 25.43 -25.91
N ASP A 438 11.44 25.77 -25.87
CA ASP A 438 10.96 27.06 -25.37
C ASP A 438 10.32 26.94 -23.98
N LEU A 439 9.93 25.74 -23.58
CA LEU A 439 9.47 25.39 -22.23
C LEU A 439 10.51 24.56 -21.49
N ALA A 440 10.79 24.91 -20.24
CA ALA A 440 11.71 24.17 -19.38
C ALA A 440 11.11 22.84 -18.89
N ALA A 441 11.97 21.86 -18.62
CA ALA A 441 11.60 20.68 -17.85
C ALA A 441 11.06 21.08 -16.47
N GLY A 442 10.00 20.41 -16.03
CA GLY A 442 9.25 20.72 -14.80
C GLY A 442 8.23 21.87 -14.91
N ALA A 443 8.03 22.47 -16.09
CA ALA A 443 7.06 23.56 -16.27
C ALA A 443 5.70 23.08 -16.79
N ASP A 444 4.62 23.75 -16.34
CA ASP A 444 3.25 23.49 -16.74
C ASP A 444 3.02 23.81 -18.25
N CYS A 445 2.34 22.93 -18.96
CA CYS A 445 1.79 23.17 -20.30
C CYS A 445 0.29 22.79 -20.34
N VAL A 446 -0.43 23.24 -21.37
CA VAL A 446 -1.87 22.93 -21.53
C VAL A 446 -2.14 22.20 -22.85
N PRO A 447 -3.21 21.39 -22.96
CA PRO A 447 -3.58 20.75 -24.23
C PRO A 447 -3.70 21.80 -25.37
N GLY A 448 -2.99 21.58 -26.47
CA GLY A 448 -2.92 22.49 -27.61
C GLY A 448 -1.87 23.61 -27.51
N SER A 449 -1.18 23.77 -26.37
CA SER A 449 -0.08 24.74 -26.26
C SER A 449 1.19 24.28 -27.00
N THR A 450 2.00 25.25 -27.42
CA THR A 450 3.31 25.01 -28.04
C THR A 450 4.40 25.04 -26.98
N ILE A 451 5.24 24.00 -26.91
CA ILE A 451 6.33 23.84 -25.93
C ILE A 451 7.73 24.06 -26.54
N GLY A 452 7.83 24.09 -27.87
CA GLY A 452 9.08 24.32 -28.60
C GLY A 452 8.85 24.38 -30.10
N TYR A 453 9.93 24.46 -30.88
CA TYR A 453 9.88 24.54 -32.33
C TYR A 453 10.95 23.66 -32.99
N ILE A 454 10.59 23.02 -34.09
CA ILE A 454 11.53 22.32 -34.98
C ILE A 454 11.93 23.31 -36.09
N LEU A 455 13.14 23.84 -36.02
CA LEU A 455 13.71 24.85 -36.92
C LEU A 455 14.43 24.20 -38.12
N SER A 456 14.58 24.94 -39.22
CA SER A 456 15.56 24.58 -40.25
C SER A 456 16.99 24.75 -39.70
N ALA A 457 17.88 23.80 -39.98
CA ALA A 457 19.15 23.66 -39.26
C ALA A 457 20.09 24.88 -39.33
N GLY A 458 20.43 25.46 -38.16
CA GLY A 458 21.58 26.35 -38.00
C GLY A 458 21.46 27.47 -36.95
N ALA A 459 21.58 27.17 -35.64
CA ALA A 459 21.87 28.18 -34.60
C ALA A 459 22.32 27.62 -33.22
N PHE A 460 23.60 27.84 -32.86
CA PHE A 460 24.16 28.06 -31.50
C PHE A 460 24.30 26.89 -30.45
N PRO A 461 25.18 27.04 -29.41
CA PRO A 461 25.97 25.94 -28.84
C PRO A 461 25.84 25.71 -27.30
N ALA A 462 26.60 24.75 -26.76
CA ALA A 462 26.40 24.08 -25.46
C ALA A 462 27.04 24.72 -24.21
N ALA A 463 26.62 24.22 -23.02
CA ALA A 463 27.03 24.64 -21.67
C ALA A 463 27.98 23.63 -20.96
N ALA A 464 28.46 23.98 -19.74
CA ALA A 464 29.54 23.29 -19.00
C ALA A 464 29.12 22.68 -17.64
N PRO A 465 29.91 21.75 -17.03
CA PRO A 465 29.46 20.82 -15.97
C PRO A 465 29.86 21.18 -14.50
N PRO A 466 29.37 20.43 -13.47
CA PRO A 466 29.42 20.82 -12.03
C PRO A 466 30.57 20.22 -11.20
N VAL A 467 30.60 20.52 -9.88
CA VAL A 467 31.67 20.19 -8.90
C VAL A 467 31.10 19.47 -7.65
N ALA A 468 31.93 18.67 -6.96
CA ALA A 468 31.54 17.61 -5.99
C ALA A 468 31.65 17.95 -4.48
N GLU A 469 31.18 17.02 -3.63
CA GLU A 469 30.98 17.11 -2.18
C GLU A 469 32.15 16.58 -1.29
N PRO A 470 32.21 16.92 0.02
CA PRO A 470 33.14 16.37 1.00
C PRO A 470 32.50 15.43 2.08
N SER A 471 33.35 14.67 2.77
CA SER A 471 33.02 13.41 3.48
C SER A 471 32.77 13.50 5.01
N VAL A 472 32.11 12.48 5.57
CA VAL A 472 31.71 12.35 7.01
C VAL A 472 32.63 11.38 7.79
N VAL A 473 32.71 11.54 9.13
CA VAL A 473 33.49 10.72 10.08
C VAL A 473 32.56 9.94 11.03
N THR A 474 32.88 8.67 11.27
CA THR A 474 32.04 7.70 12.02
C THR A 474 32.38 7.58 13.52
N GLN A 475 31.44 7.11 14.34
CA GLN A 475 31.68 6.67 15.73
C GLN A 475 31.19 5.22 15.99
N PRO A 476 31.67 4.53 17.05
CA PRO A 476 31.69 3.07 17.09
C PRO A 476 30.44 2.41 17.70
N ALA A 477 30.09 1.24 17.18
CA ALA A 477 28.95 0.43 17.64
C ALA A 477 29.20 -0.33 18.95
N LEU A 478 28.10 -0.58 19.69
CA LEU A 478 28.09 -1.42 20.90
C LEU A 478 28.21 -2.92 20.57
N PRO A 479 28.75 -3.76 21.49
CA PRO A 479 29.12 -5.13 21.19
C PRO A 479 27.91 -6.09 21.10
N GLY A 480 27.43 -6.32 19.88
CA GLY A 480 26.54 -7.45 19.57
C GLY A 480 27.30 -8.78 19.50
N ARG A 481 26.63 -9.89 19.85
CA ARG A 481 27.18 -11.25 19.58
C ARG A 481 27.00 -11.59 18.09
N PRO A 482 28.04 -12.06 17.38
CA PRO A 482 27.87 -12.50 16.00
C PRO A 482 26.99 -13.76 15.94
N LEU A 483 26.15 -13.85 14.90
CA LEU A 483 25.48 -15.11 14.57
C LEU A 483 26.53 -16.21 14.31
N PRO A 484 26.28 -17.46 14.74
CA PRO A 484 27.13 -18.60 14.43
C PRO A 484 27.41 -18.71 12.91
N PRO A 485 28.60 -19.14 12.46
CA PRO A 485 28.91 -19.27 11.04
C PRO A 485 27.94 -20.15 10.24
N SER A 486 27.38 -21.19 10.87
CA SER A 486 26.31 -22.02 10.30
C SER A 486 25.03 -21.22 10.07
N GLN A 487 24.58 -20.48 11.09
CA GLN A 487 23.34 -19.69 11.04
C GLN A 487 23.44 -18.50 10.09
N ARG A 488 24.62 -17.89 9.91
CA ARG A 488 24.85 -16.89 8.86
C ARG A 488 24.66 -17.47 7.47
N ARG A 489 25.29 -18.63 7.16
CA ARG A 489 25.09 -19.29 5.86
C ARG A 489 23.63 -19.68 5.60
N ILE A 490 22.88 -20.09 6.63
CA ILE A 490 21.43 -20.32 6.51
C ILE A 490 20.70 -19.01 6.18
N ALA A 491 21.00 -17.92 6.89
CA ALA A 491 20.43 -16.61 6.61
C ALA A 491 20.75 -16.11 5.19
N ASP A 492 21.97 -16.31 4.72
CA ASP A 492 22.39 -15.97 3.35
C ASP A 492 21.57 -16.77 2.32
N VAL A 493 21.45 -18.10 2.47
CA VAL A 493 20.68 -18.98 1.58
C VAL A 493 19.19 -18.60 1.56
N VAL A 494 18.60 -18.32 2.72
CA VAL A 494 17.19 -17.90 2.84
C VAL A 494 16.96 -16.52 2.23
N ALA A 495 17.86 -15.56 2.47
CA ALA A 495 17.78 -14.22 1.89
C ALA A 495 17.91 -14.26 0.36
N THR A 496 18.81 -15.09 -0.19
CA THR A 496 18.93 -15.33 -1.63
C THR A 496 17.65 -15.96 -2.18
N SER A 497 17.10 -17.00 -1.53
CA SER A 497 15.84 -17.64 -1.92
C SER A 497 14.69 -16.64 -2.03
N HIS A 498 14.41 -15.86 -0.97
CA HIS A 498 13.33 -14.88 -0.97
C HIS A 498 13.55 -13.70 -1.95
N ARG A 499 14.80 -13.40 -2.32
CA ARG A 499 15.12 -12.34 -3.29
C ARG A 499 14.99 -12.83 -4.73
N GLU A 500 15.42 -14.06 -5.00
CA GLU A 500 15.64 -14.54 -6.37
C GLU A 500 14.52 -15.45 -6.88
N ILE A 501 13.68 -16.02 -6.01
CA ILE A 501 12.65 -16.99 -6.38
C ILE A 501 11.26 -16.42 -6.09
N PRO A 502 10.44 -16.12 -7.11
CA PRO A 502 9.01 -15.83 -6.97
C PRO A 502 8.23 -17.08 -6.55
N VAL A 503 8.32 -17.42 -5.25
CA VAL A 503 7.68 -18.62 -4.69
C VAL A 503 6.17 -18.48 -4.72
N ALA A 504 5.51 -19.46 -5.34
CA ALA A 504 4.11 -19.76 -5.12
C ALA A 504 3.96 -21.12 -4.42
N PHE A 505 2.77 -21.38 -3.90
CA PHE A 505 2.54 -22.54 -3.05
C PHE A 505 1.14 -23.14 -3.29
N THR A 506 1.02 -24.45 -3.16
CA THR A 506 -0.25 -25.18 -3.22
C THR A 506 -0.18 -26.38 -2.28
N ALA A 507 -1.26 -26.68 -1.54
CA ALA A 507 -1.35 -27.87 -0.70
C ALA A 507 -2.55 -28.74 -1.09
N VAL A 508 -2.44 -30.04 -0.81
CA VAL A 508 -3.53 -31.01 -0.97
C VAL A 508 -3.57 -31.94 0.23
N ARG A 509 -4.78 -32.27 0.68
CA ARG A 509 -5.00 -33.31 1.69
C ARG A 509 -4.93 -34.70 1.06
N VAL A 510 -4.07 -35.57 1.59
CA VAL A 510 -3.82 -36.93 1.07
C VAL A 510 -4.17 -37.97 2.13
N ASP A 511 -5.01 -38.94 1.78
CA ASP A 511 -5.13 -40.20 2.53
C ASP A 511 -3.85 -41.02 2.34
N VAL A 512 -3.06 -41.14 3.41
CA VAL A 512 -1.78 -41.87 3.44
C VAL A 512 -1.91 -43.22 4.16
N THR A 513 -3.14 -43.69 4.42
CA THR A 513 -3.41 -44.96 5.13
C THR A 513 -2.76 -46.15 4.41
N VAL A 514 -2.82 -46.17 3.07
CA VAL A 514 -2.21 -47.23 2.24
C VAL A 514 -0.67 -47.10 2.25
N ALA A 515 -0.12 -45.91 2.01
CA ALA A 515 1.32 -45.65 2.10
C ALA A 515 1.94 -46.08 3.44
N LEU A 516 1.26 -45.82 4.57
CA LEU A 516 1.73 -46.24 5.90
C LEU A 516 1.69 -47.77 6.09
N ALA A 517 0.69 -48.46 5.53
CA ALA A 517 0.64 -49.92 5.54
C ALA A 517 1.74 -50.52 4.64
N TYR A 518 2.00 -49.90 3.49
CA TYR A 518 3.07 -50.31 2.58
C TYR A 518 4.46 -50.11 3.18
N ALA A 519 4.73 -48.97 3.83
CA ALA A 519 5.98 -48.71 4.54
C ALA A 519 6.29 -49.81 5.58
N ARG A 520 5.30 -50.18 6.40
CA ARG A 520 5.44 -51.27 7.40
C ARG A 520 5.78 -52.61 6.76
N ARG A 521 5.06 -53.00 5.69
CA ARG A 521 5.35 -54.25 4.96
C ARG A 521 6.76 -54.22 4.36
N ALA A 522 7.19 -53.09 3.79
CA ALA A 522 8.52 -52.95 3.24
C ALA A 522 9.61 -53.04 4.33
N ALA A 523 9.39 -52.49 5.52
CA ALA A 523 10.27 -52.66 6.67
C ALA A 523 10.37 -54.14 7.11
N ASP A 524 9.25 -54.86 7.18
CA ASP A 524 9.22 -56.30 7.51
C ASP A 524 9.93 -57.17 6.42
N GLU A 525 9.79 -56.80 5.14
CA GLU A 525 10.37 -57.53 4.00
C GLU A 525 11.88 -57.28 3.81
N THR A 526 12.35 -56.05 4.07
CA THR A 526 13.76 -55.64 3.86
C THR A 526 14.61 -55.71 5.12
N GLY A 527 13.98 -55.60 6.30
CA GLY A 527 14.67 -55.42 7.59
C GLY A 527 15.17 -53.99 7.84
N ALA A 528 14.88 -53.03 6.96
CA ALA A 528 15.27 -51.62 7.08
C ALA A 528 14.19 -50.76 7.77
N ASP A 529 14.56 -49.59 8.28
CA ASP A 529 13.65 -48.64 8.95
C ASP A 529 12.87 -47.80 7.92
N VAL A 530 11.89 -48.42 7.26
CA VAL A 530 11.07 -47.77 6.21
C VAL A 530 9.87 -47.04 6.81
N SER A 531 9.76 -45.74 6.54
CA SER A 531 8.68 -44.88 7.01
C SER A 531 7.89 -44.24 5.85
N LEU A 532 6.95 -43.33 6.17
CA LEU A 532 6.27 -42.52 5.17
C LEU A 532 7.25 -41.64 4.36
N THR A 533 8.38 -41.24 4.96
CA THR A 533 9.41 -40.43 4.31
C THR A 533 9.97 -41.12 3.06
N GLU A 534 10.36 -42.38 3.18
CA GLU A 534 10.95 -43.17 2.09
C GLU A 534 9.91 -43.42 0.99
N VAL A 535 8.66 -43.72 1.37
CA VAL A 535 7.55 -43.87 0.42
C VAL A 535 7.27 -42.58 -0.34
N VAL A 536 7.29 -41.42 0.33
CA VAL A 536 7.12 -40.10 -0.32
C VAL A 536 8.30 -39.77 -1.22
N ILE A 537 9.55 -39.99 -0.80
CA ILE A 537 10.73 -39.74 -1.64
C ILE A 537 10.71 -40.61 -2.90
N ALA A 538 10.38 -41.90 -2.77
CA ALA A 538 10.23 -42.80 -3.91
C ALA A 538 9.09 -42.38 -4.85
N ALA A 539 7.95 -41.93 -4.32
CA ALA A 539 6.82 -41.44 -5.10
C ALA A 539 7.15 -40.13 -5.84
N VAL A 540 7.81 -39.17 -5.17
CA VAL A 540 8.36 -37.94 -5.76
C VAL A 540 9.29 -38.32 -6.91
N ALA A 541 10.36 -39.08 -6.65
CA ALA A 541 11.36 -39.42 -7.65
C ALA A 541 10.77 -40.09 -8.91
N ARG A 542 9.77 -40.97 -8.76
CA ARG A 542 9.10 -41.64 -9.89
C ARG A 542 8.23 -40.72 -10.75
N LEU A 543 7.82 -39.55 -10.24
CA LEU A 543 7.07 -38.54 -11.01
C LEU A 543 7.96 -37.66 -11.90
N HIS A 544 9.30 -37.78 -11.81
CA HIS A 544 10.27 -37.03 -12.60
C HIS A 544 9.99 -37.03 -14.10
N GLU A 545 9.83 -38.23 -14.71
CA GLU A 545 9.60 -38.36 -16.16
C GLU A 545 8.27 -37.74 -16.62
N GLN A 546 7.26 -37.70 -15.74
CA GLN A 546 5.95 -37.12 -16.04
C GLN A 546 5.94 -35.59 -15.84
N PHE A 547 6.79 -35.05 -14.96
CA PHE A 547 6.80 -33.65 -14.56
C PHE A 547 8.21 -33.02 -14.57
N PRO A 548 9.00 -33.13 -15.66
CA PRO A 548 10.41 -32.73 -15.68
C PRO A 548 10.66 -31.26 -15.32
N ALA A 549 9.71 -30.36 -15.65
CA ALA A 549 9.78 -28.95 -15.31
C ALA A 549 9.87 -28.66 -13.79
N LEU A 550 9.32 -29.52 -12.94
CA LEU A 550 9.38 -29.37 -11.47
C LEU A 550 10.77 -29.76 -10.89
N TYR A 551 11.60 -30.41 -11.70
CA TYR A 551 12.97 -30.83 -11.40
C TYR A 551 13.99 -30.07 -12.25
N ALA A 552 13.56 -29.09 -13.03
CA ALA A 552 14.46 -28.27 -13.82
C ALA A 552 15.22 -27.27 -12.92
N GLN A 553 16.26 -26.66 -13.48
CA GLN A 553 16.96 -25.52 -12.91
C GLN A 553 16.79 -24.32 -13.83
N LEU A 554 16.33 -23.19 -13.29
CA LEU A 554 16.43 -21.88 -13.96
C LEU A 554 17.82 -21.29 -13.71
N THR A 555 18.54 -20.95 -14.78
CA THR A 555 19.83 -20.27 -14.71
C THR A 555 19.69 -18.75 -14.79
N GLY A 556 20.69 -18.01 -14.30
CA GLY A 556 20.64 -16.54 -14.21
C GLY A 556 20.58 -15.79 -15.55
N ASP A 557 20.81 -16.47 -16.68
CA ASP A 557 20.61 -15.95 -18.04
C ASP A 557 19.23 -16.30 -18.63
N GLY A 558 18.32 -16.84 -17.82
CA GLY A 558 16.94 -17.18 -18.19
C GLY A 558 16.77 -18.53 -18.90
N ARG A 559 17.82 -19.38 -18.96
CA ARG A 559 17.70 -20.72 -19.55
C ARG A 559 17.16 -21.73 -18.54
N VAL A 560 16.44 -22.74 -19.05
CA VAL A 560 15.92 -23.85 -18.28
C VAL A 560 16.76 -25.09 -18.59
N ILE A 561 17.30 -25.73 -17.56
CA ILE A 561 18.05 -26.99 -17.66
C ILE A 561 17.19 -28.08 -17.02
N GLU A 562 16.69 -29.02 -17.82
CA GLU A 562 15.98 -30.20 -17.30
C GLU A 562 16.96 -31.16 -16.62
N ALA A 563 16.52 -31.79 -15.53
CA ALA A 563 17.29 -32.82 -14.86
C ALA A 563 17.29 -34.13 -15.67
N ALA A 564 18.46 -34.79 -15.74
CA ALA A 564 18.55 -36.12 -16.34
C ALA A 564 18.02 -37.24 -15.41
N GLN A 565 18.00 -37.00 -14.09
CA GLN A 565 17.61 -37.97 -13.07
C GLN A 565 17.15 -37.26 -11.77
N PRO A 566 16.19 -37.82 -11.02
CA PRO A 566 15.68 -37.21 -9.78
C PRO A 566 16.74 -37.29 -8.67
N SER A 567 17.25 -36.14 -8.25
CA SER A 567 18.22 -36.02 -7.16
C SER A 567 17.56 -35.25 -6.02
N VAL A 568 16.95 -36.01 -5.11
CA VAL A 568 16.06 -35.49 -4.08
C VAL A 568 16.88 -35.09 -2.86
N GLY A 569 16.86 -33.81 -2.51
CA GLY A 569 17.38 -33.36 -1.23
C GLY A 569 16.39 -33.65 -0.11
N LEU A 570 16.89 -33.96 1.08
CA LEU A 570 16.10 -34.26 2.27
C LEU A 570 16.52 -33.35 3.41
N THR A 571 15.59 -32.69 4.10
CA THR A 571 15.92 -31.95 5.33
C THR A 571 16.30 -32.89 6.47
N VAL A 572 17.50 -32.71 7.01
CA VAL A 572 17.98 -33.43 8.20
C VAL A 572 18.34 -32.41 9.28
N ASP A 573 17.50 -32.33 10.32
CA ASP A 573 17.80 -31.58 11.55
C ASP A 573 18.52 -32.49 12.55
N VAL A 574 19.57 -31.95 13.16
CA VAL A 574 20.37 -32.60 14.21
C VAL A 574 20.45 -31.75 15.49
N GLY A 575 19.52 -30.80 15.67
CA GLY A 575 19.39 -29.89 16.80
C GLY A 575 20.45 -28.78 16.88
N THR A 576 21.59 -28.97 16.21
CA THR A 576 22.69 -27.97 16.11
C THR A 576 22.78 -27.32 14.72
N GLY A 577 21.94 -27.76 13.78
CA GLY A 577 21.88 -27.24 12.41
C GLY A 577 20.99 -28.09 11.52
N LEU A 578 20.50 -27.47 10.44
CA LEU A 578 19.71 -28.09 9.38
C LEU A 578 20.61 -28.35 8.17
N PHE A 579 20.57 -29.57 7.64
CA PHE A 579 21.32 -30.00 6.47
C PHE A 579 20.37 -30.47 5.36
N LEU A 580 20.79 -30.32 4.10
CA LEU A 580 20.03 -30.75 2.92
C LEU A 580 20.82 -31.79 2.09
N PRO A 581 21.16 -32.97 2.66
CA PRO A 581 21.82 -34.03 1.89
C PRO A 581 20.96 -34.54 0.73
N VAL A 582 21.61 -35.02 -0.33
CA VAL A 582 21.01 -35.38 -1.62
C VAL A 582 21.07 -36.88 -1.89
N ILE A 583 19.90 -37.46 -2.11
CA ILE A 583 19.70 -38.83 -2.55
C ILE A 583 19.74 -38.82 -4.09
N ARG A 584 20.83 -39.34 -4.66
CA ARG A 584 21.07 -39.32 -6.12
C ARG A 584 20.26 -40.41 -6.82
N ASP A 585 19.57 -40.05 -7.89
CA ASP A 585 18.78 -40.96 -8.74
C ASP A 585 17.81 -41.84 -7.94
N ALA A 586 17.05 -41.19 -7.05
CA ALA A 586 16.18 -41.84 -6.06
C ALA A 586 15.07 -42.72 -6.68
N ALA A 587 14.84 -42.63 -8.00
CA ALA A 587 13.88 -43.49 -8.71
C ALA A 587 14.40 -44.92 -8.94
N LYS A 588 15.72 -45.16 -8.88
CA LYS A 588 16.33 -46.49 -9.05
C LYS A 588 16.45 -47.31 -7.76
N LEU A 589 16.35 -46.65 -6.60
CA LEU A 589 16.43 -47.32 -5.30
C LEU A 589 15.10 -48.01 -4.97
N ASP A 590 15.16 -49.19 -4.35
CA ASP A 590 14.01 -49.73 -3.63
C ASP A 590 13.87 -49.07 -2.25
N LEU A 591 12.83 -49.42 -1.49
CA LEU A 591 12.58 -48.80 -0.20
C LEU A 591 13.60 -49.19 0.88
N GLY A 592 14.26 -50.34 0.76
CA GLY A 592 15.34 -50.76 1.65
C GLY A 592 16.62 -49.98 1.36
N ASP A 593 17.06 -49.95 0.10
CA ASP A 593 18.21 -49.15 -0.35
C ASP A 593 18.04 -47.66 0.00
N LEU A 594 16.81 -47.15 -0.15
CA LEU A 594 16.47 -45.76 0.16
C LEU A 594 16.50 -45.49 1.67
N ALA A 595 15.96 -46.38 2.50
CA ALA A 595 16.03 -46.27 3.96
C ALA A 595 17.48 -46.30 4.46
N ASP A 596 18.30 -47.24 3.97
CA ASP A 596 19.72 -47.32 4.29
C ASP A 596 20.47 -46.04 3.88
N THR A 597 20.17 -45.49 2.70
CA THR A 597 20.74 -44.21 2.23
C THR A 597 20.33 -43.04 3.14
N VAL A 598 19.06 -42.94 3.53
CA VAL A 598 18.56 -41.91 4.46
C VAL A 598 19.24 -42.02 5.82
N VAL A 599 19.37 -43.24 6.35
CA VAL A 599 20.07 -43.51 7.62
C VAL A 599 21.56 -43.16 7.52
N GLU A 600 22.24 -43.49 6.41
CA GLU A 600 23.64 -43.12 6.20
C GLU A 600 23.83 -41.59 6.20
N LEU A 601 23.01 -40.87 5.42
CA LEU A 601 23.06 -39.41 5.32
C LEU A 601 22.73 -38.74 6.66
N ARG A 602 21.74 -39.25 7.40
CA ARG A 602 21.40 -38.77 8.75
C ARG A 602 22.54 -39.02 9.74
N MET A 603 23.20 -40.17 9.66
CA MET A 603 24.36 -40.50 10.51
C MET A 603 25.62 -39.71 10.12
N LYS A 604 25.79 -39.35 8.84
CA LYS A 604 26.81 -38.38 8.40
C LYS A 604 26.52 -36.99 8.97
N ALA A 605 25.27 -36.52 8.92
CA ALA A 605 24.87 -35.23 9.47
C ALA A 605 25.11 -35.16 11.00
N LEU A 606 24.61 -36.14 11.75
CA LEU A 606 24.78 -36.24 13.22
C LEU A 606 26.25 -36.26 13.66
N ARG A 607 27.14 -36.85 12.84
CA ARG A 607 28.57 -36.95 13.10
C ARG A 607 29.38 -35.78 12.51
N ASN A 608 28.72 -34.81 11.88
CA ASN A 608 29.33 -33.70 11.12
C ASN A 608 30.36 -34.19 10.06
N ARG A 609 29.94 -35.17 9.24
CA ARG A 609 30.75 -35.85 8.21
C ARG A 609 30.18 -35.74 6.79
N LEU A 610 29.14 -34.93 6.58
CA LEU A 610 28.64 -34.63 5.23
C LEU A 610 29.72 -33.91 4.41
N ARG A 611 29.90 -34.34 3.17
CA ARG A 611 30.78 -33.75 2.17
C ARG A 611 29.99 -32.84 1.22
N GLU A 612 30.70 -32.04 0.44
CA GLU A 612 30.10 -31.26 -0.65
C GLU A 612 29.34 -32.16 -1.64
N ASP A 613 29.92 -33.31 -2.01
CA ASP A 613 29.27 -34.34 -2.84
C ASP A 613 27.99 -34.93 -2.22
N ASP A 614 27.84 -34.94 -0.89
CA ASP A 614 26.61 -35.40 -0.22
C ASP A 614 25.50 -34.34 -0.29
N MET A 615 25.80 -33.09 -0.70
CA MET A 615 24.85 -31.96 -0.71
C MET A 615 24.66 -31.32 -2.11
N ALA A 616 25.52 -31.62 -3.08
CA ALA A 616 25.53 -30.99 -4.41
C ALA A 616 24.61 -31.69 -5.42
N GLY A 617 23.91 -30.90 -6.24
CA GLY A 617 23.10 -31.40 -7.36
C GLY A 617 21.67 -31.84 -7.00
N MET A 618 21.11 -31.31 -5.91
CA MET A 618 19.66 -31.38 -5.65
C MET A 618 18.90 -30.72 -6.80
N ASN A 619 17.79 -31.33 -7.23
CA ASN A 619 16.84 -30.73 -8.16
C ASN A 619 15.39 -30.69 -7.66
N PHE A 620 15.11 -31.36 -6.53
CA PHE A 620 13.83 -31.28 -5.82
C PHE A 620 14.08 -31.46 -4.32
N LEU A 621 13.46 -30.65 -3.46
CA LEU A 621 13.58 -30.76 -2.01
C LEU A 621 12.36 -31.48 -1.39
N VAL A 622 12.59 -32.45 -0.52
CA VAL A 622 11.60 -32.95 0.44
C VAL A 622 11.94 -32.40 1.83
N ALA A 623 11.07 -31.55 2.34
CA ALA A 623 11.13 -30.95 3.66
C ALA A 623 10.25 -31.73 4.64
N LEU A 624 10.87 -32.28 5.67
CA LEU A 624 10.22 -32.95 6.78
C LEU A 624 9.78 -31.90 7.80
N ASN A 625 8.48 -31.70 7.89
CA ASN A 625 7.84 -30.80 8.85
C ASN A 625 6.96 -31.61 9.82
N ASN A 626 7.33 -32.87 10.06
CA ASN A 626 6.62 -33.88 10.84
C ASN A 626 6.74 -33.75 12.37
N THR A 627 6.92 -32.53 12.87
CA THR A 627 6.83 -32.26 14.31
C THR A 627 5.38 -32.43 14.75
N PRO A 628 5.07 -33.18 15.83
CA PRO A 628 3.70 -33.47 16.23
C PRO A 628 2.80 -32.22 16.32
N GLY A 629 1.67 -32.26 15.62
CA GLY A 629 0.72 -31.15 15.52
C GLY A 629 1.04 -30.08 14.46
N VAL A 630 2.19 -30.14 13.78
CA VAL A 630 2.44 -29.33 12.57
C VAL A 630 1.69 -29.95 11.40
N ILE A 631 0.47 -29.47 11.17
CA ILE A 631 -0.37 -29.89 10.03
C ILE A 631 0.00 -29.20 8.71
N TYR A 632 0.80 -28.14 8.75
CA TYR A 632 1.11 -27.31 7.58
C TYR A 632 2.42 -26.54 7.79
N ALA A 633 3.26 -26.51 6.76
CA ALA A 633 4.44 -25.65 6.68
C ALA A 633 4.79 -25.38 5.22
N GLN A 634 5.09 -24.12 4.88
CA GLN A 634 5.62 -23.76 3.56
C GLN A 634 7.15 -23.91 3.57
N PRO A 635 7.73 -24.78 2.72
CA PRO A 635 9.17 -24.99 2.68
C PRO A 635 9.86 -23.87 1.86
N ILE A 636 11.09 -23.54 2.25
CA ILE A 636 11.94 -22.59 1.53
C ILE A 636 12.63 -23.33 0.38
N ILE A 637 12.53 -22.79 -0.84
CA ILE A 637 13.16 -23.38 -2.03
C ILE A 637 14.63 -22.94 -2.07
N PRO A 638 15.61 -23.86 -2.05
CA PRO A 638 17.03 -23.48 -2.14
C PRO A 638 17.36 -22.86 -3.51
N PRO A 639 18.27 -21.88 -3.61
CA PRO A 639 18.73 -21.33 -4.89
C PRO A 639 19.20 -22.43 -5.85
N GLY A 640 18.71 -22.39 -7.09
CA GLY A 640 18.97 -23.40 -8.12
C GLY A 640 18.04 -24.62 -8.12
N VAL A 641 17.10 -24.72 -7.17
CA VAL A 641 16.05 -25.74 -7.12
C VAL A 641 14.71 -25.11 -7.52
N THR A 642 13.84 -25.83 -8.24
CA THR A 642 12.54 -25.31 -8.69
C THR A 642 11.40 -25.60 -7.72
N CYS A 643 11.44 -26.72 -7.00
CA CYS A 643 10.35 -27.17 -6.12
C CYS A 643 10.83 -27.70 -4.76
N ALA A 644 10.02 -27.46 -3.74
CA ALA A 644 10.16 -28.04 -2.42
C ALA A 644 8.80 -28.56 -1.91
N LEU A 645 8.73 -29.84 -1.54
CA LEU A 645 7.55 -30.49 -0.96
C LEU A 645 7.70 -30.58 0.56
N SER A 646 6.73 -30.04 1.29
CA SER A 646 6.56 -30.18 2.73
C SER A 646 5.74 -31.44 3.06
N VAL A 647 6.27 -32.21 4.00
CA VAL A 647 5.67 -33.43 4.57
C VAL A 647 5.40 -33.16 6.05
N PRO A 648 4.17 -32.72 6.42
CA PRO A 648 3.78 -32.42 7.80
C PRO A 648 3.53 -33.69 8.64
N ASP A 649 3.08 -33.49 9.88
CA ASP A 649 2.61 -34.58 10.75
C ASP A 649 1.36 -35.27 10.20
N VAL A 650 1.21 -36.56 10.52
CA VAL A 650 0.08 -37.38 10.06
C VAL A 650 -0.98 -37.47 11.14
N HIS A 651 -2.19 -37.02 10.83
CA HIS A 651 -3.30 -36.99 11.77
C HIS A 651 -4.39 -37.99 11.41
N ARG A 652 -5.27 -38.29 12.37
CA ARG A 652 -6.47 -39.11 12.13
C ARG A 652 -7.62 -38.21 11.72
N GLU A 653 -8.31 -38.57 10.64
CA GLU A 653 -9.55 -37.93 10.22
C GLU A 653 -10.65 -38.97 10.01
N VAL A 654 -11.90 -38.57 10.24
CA VAL A 654 -13.08 -39.40 9.99
C VAL A 654 -13.73 -38.94 8.70
N VAL A 655 -13.70 -39.79 7.69
CA VAL A 655 -14.21 -39.48 6.34
C VAL A 655 -15.41 -40.37 5.99
N LEU A 656 -16.28 -39.87 5.11
CA LEU A 656 -17.30 -40.68 4.45
C LEU A 656 -16.71 -41.27 3.17
N ASP A 657 -16.83 -42.58 2.98
CA ASP A 657 -16.48 -43.20 1.70
C ASP A 657 -17.55 -42.97 0.63
N VAL A 658 -17.29 -43.40 -0.61
CA VAL A 658 -18.19 -43.23 -1.76
C VAL A 658 -19.54 -43.96 -1.56
N GLY A 659 -19.61 -44.94 -0.66
CA GLY A 659 -20.84 -45.61 -0.24
C GLY A 659 -21.57 -44.92 0.92
N GLY A 660 -21.01 -43.86 1.48
CA GLY A 660 -21.53 -43.16 2.66
C GLY A 660 -21.16 -43.82 3.99
N GLU A 661 -20.25 -44.78 4.02
CA GLU A 661 -19.78 -45.36 5.28
C GLU A 661 -18.77 -44.44 5.96
N VAL A 662 -18.96 -44.23 7.27
CA VAL A 662 -18.01 -43.50 8.13
C VAL A 662 -16.79 -44.39 8.37
N ARG A 663 -15.59 -43.92 8.01
CA ARG A 663 -14.34 -44.64 8.26
C ARG A 663 -13.23 -43.70 8.73
N GLU A 664 -12.38 -44.19 9.64
CA GLU A 664 -11.15 -43.50 10.03
C GLU A 664 -10.09 -43.62 8.92
N ARG A 665 -9.27 -42.58 8.75
CA ARG A 665 -8.12 -42.50 7.86
C ARG A 665 -6.95 -41.78 8.51
N MET A 666 -5.76 -42.10 8.05
CA MET A 666 -4.53 -41.34 8.32
C MET A 666 -4.33 -40.33 7.18
N MET A 667 -4.30 -39.04 7.51
CA MET A 667 -4.25 -37.94 6.55
C MET A 667 -2.97 -37.11 6.73
N ALA A 668 -2.44 -36.59 5.63
CA ALA A 668 -1.35 -35.61 5.62
C ALA A 668 -1.65 -34.50 4.59
N ASP A 669 -1.44 -33.24 4.97
CA ASP A 669 -1.67 -32.07 4.10
C ASP A 669 -0.37 -31.70 3.35
N LEU A 670 -0.05 -32.43 2.28
CA LEU A 670 1.19 -32.25 1.51
C LEU A 670 1.22 -30.89 0.80
N GLY A 671 2.32 -30.14 0.97
CA GLY A 671 2.45 -28.77 0.49
C GLY A 671 3.61 -28.56 -0.48
N LEU A 672 3.35 -28.15 -1.72
CA LEU A 672 4.37 -27.86 -2.73
C LEU A 672 4.61 -26.34 -2.83
N ALA A 673 5.82 -25.91 -2.48
CA ALA A 673 6.37 -24.63 -2.91
C ALA A 673 7.04 -24.79 -4.29
N TYR A 674 6.85 -23.83 -5.19
CA TYR A 674 7.43 -23.86 -6.53
C TYR A 674 7.79 -22.45 -7.04
N ASP A 675 8.82 -22.36 -7.87
CA ASP A 675 9.19 -21.13 -8.59
C ASP A 675 8.15 -20.84 -9.68
N HIS A 676 7.37 -19.76 -9.51
CA HIS A 676 6.30 -19.40 -10.45
C HIS A 676 6.84 -18.93 -11.83
N ARG A 677 8.16 -18.76 -11.99
CA ARG A 677 8.77 -18.53 -13.32
C ARG A 677 8.79 -19.78 -14.20
N LEU A 678 8.77 -20.97 -13.60
CA LEU A 678 8.83 -22.27 -14.31
C LEU A 678 7.55 -23.09 -14.17
N VAL A 679 6.89 -23.03 -13.01
CA VAL A 679 5.75 -23.89 -12.66
C VAL A 679 4.55 -23.02 -12.33
N ASN A 680 3.42 -23.25 -12.99
CA ASN A 680 2.16 -22.58 -12.66
C ASN A 680 1.26 -23.45 -11.75
N GLY A 681 0.23 -22.85 -11.17
CA GLY A 681 -0.70 -23.54 -10.27
C GLY A 681 -1.42 -24.75 -10.88
N ALA A 682 -1.61 -24.81 -12.20
CA ALA A 682 -2.21 -25.98 -12.85
C ALA A 682 -1.22 -27.17 -12.92
N GLN A 683 0.06 -26.90 -13.19
CA GLN A 683 1.13 -27.91 -13.14
C GLN A 683 1.36 -28.41 -11.71
N ALA A 684 1.41 -27.49 -10.73
CA ALA A 684 1.53 -27.82 -9.31
C ALA A 684 0.36 -28.68 -8.80
N GLY A 685 -0.89 -28.29 -9.14
CA GLY A 685 -2.08 -29.07 -8.81
C GLY A 685 -2.11 -30.46 -9.47
N ALA A 686 -1.71 -30.56 -10.74
CA ALA A 686 -1.61 -31.84 -11.45
C ALA A 686 -0.54 -32.76 -10.83
N TYR A 687 0.61 -32.22 -10.42
CA TYR A 687 1.65 -32.96 -9.72
C TYR A 687 1.18 -33.48 -8.36
N LEU A 688 0.58 -32.62 -7.54
CA LEU A 688 0.05 -32.98 -6.23
C LEU A 688 -1.08 -34.03 -6.34
N ALA A 689 -1.92 -33.97 -7.36
CA ALA A 689 -2.91 -35.00 -7.65
C ALA A 689 -2.26 -36.34 -8.04
N ALA A 690 -1.22 -36.32 -8.89
CA ALA A 690 -0.49 -37.53 -9.26
C ALA A 690 0.25 -38.17 -8.05
N LEU A 691 0.84 -37.34 -7.18
CA LEU A 691 1.48 -37.76 -5.93
C LEU A 691 0.46 -38.36 -4.95
N SER A 692 -0.71 -37.74 -4.79
CA SER A 692 -1.81 -38.27 -3.98
C SER A 692 -2.24 -39.67 -4.46
N VAL A 693 -2.39 -39.85 -5.78
CA VAL A 693 -2.69 -41.17 -6.38
C VAL A 693 -1.55 -42.17 -6.18
N ALA A 694 -0.28 -41.75 -6.24
CA ALA A 694 0.87 -42.61 -6.02
C ALA A 694 0.97 -43.12 -4.57
N LEU A 695 0.53 -42.34 -3.59
CA LEU A 695 0.51 -42.69 -2.16
C LEU A 695 -0.72 -43.52 -1.73
N GLN A 696 -1.70 -43.68 -2.63
CA GLN A 696 -2.94 -44.44 -2.42
C GLN A 696 -2.95 -45.80 -3.13
N ARG A 697 -1.86 -46.16 -3.82
CA ARG A 697 -1.66 -47.45 -4.53
C ARG A 697 -0.77 -48.39 -3.74
#